data_AF-A0A915DN55-F1
#
_entry.id   AF-A0A915DN55-F1
#
_cell.length_a   1.000
_cell.length_b   1.000
_cell.length_c   1.000
_cell.angle_alpha   90.00
_cell.angle_beta   90.00
_cell.angle_gamma   90.00
#
_symmetry.space_group_name_H-M   'P 1'
#
loop_
_entity.id
_entity.type
_entity.pdbx_description
1 polymer ?
#
loop_
_entity_poly.entity_id
_entity_poly.type
_entity_poly.pdbx_seq_one_letter_code
_entity_poly.pdbx_strand_id
1 'polypeptide(L)'
;MLMQDLVYLDEIQHFDRERVPERVVTNDISKYCKASIFGEVGKQTPLFVRFSIVGAERGGPDTVRDLRGFAIKFYTDEGIWDLVANNTPIFFIRDPLLFTSFIHTLKRNPVNNLKHPNMFFDFCSLRPESMHQLMWMFGDRGTPDGYRFMNGYGSHTFKLVNKNLEPVYCKFHIKSNQGIKCLTSDESRKYNGDDPDYATRDLYTAIDAGEYPAWTFYIQVMTMEQAQSFRWNPFDLTKVWPHGEFPLIEVGRIVLNRNVKNYFAEVEQAAFSPARLVPGIEVSPDKMLQGRLISYSDTQYHRIGPNFMQLPINCPFKISTHNTQLDGHMCLTDNQDGQPTYHPNSFHGPVEQGEQVREKADVYDQPATFWEKVLDEGQRQRLVENIVGALKLCAPPIQLRTVQQFNKVNQDFAKRVQKGLEEHVRFQIDLNFLLKCRACRFDRSLLLGMNLEVLKIPDCLDRDSIVAEFSARKHSLLEKYKDYKLILPKSFRLLTMQNNCGVKALQNATKICLVCGQLTYCLHYGILSCKSCKSSFRRIILSEKRFACSKPTLDDINHVLKCRACRFDRSLLLGMNPEALKLPDCLDRDSIVAEFSARKHSLLEKYKDYKLILPKACPVLEANLEKVRESNACLPAMIENWTIEKLILTPQNILANADDHTKPAIGL
;
A
#
# COMPACT_ATOMS: atom_id res chain seq x y z
N MET A 1 22.18 2.14 58.86
CA MET A 1 22.15 1.04 57.88
C MET A 1 23.03 1.45 56.71
N LEU A 2 24.04 0.65 56.35
CA LEU A 2 25.02 0.98 55.31
C LEU A 2 24.68 0.20 54.02
N MET A 3 24.82 0.84 52.85
CA MET A 3 24.50 0.24 51.55
C MET A 3 25.36 -0.98 51.15
N GLN A 4 26.38 -1.29 51.94
CA GLN A 4 27.30 -2.41 51.71
C GLN A 4 26.85 -3.73 52.37
N ASP A 5 25.72 -3.73 53.08
CA ASP A 5 25.18 -4.92 53.72
C ASP A 5 24.46 -5.81 52.70
N LEU A 6 25.25 -6.63 52.00
CA LEU A 6 24.79 -7.50 50.92
C LEU A 6 23.83 -8.61 51.40
N VAL A 7 23.95 -9.06 52.65
CA VAL A 7 23.06 -10.09 53.22
C VAL A 7 21.68 -9.49 53.51
N TYR A 8 21.63 -8.28 54.09
CA TYR A 8 20.38 -7.54 54.27
C TYR A 8 19.73 -7.13 52.93
N LEU A 9 20.54 -6.72 51.95
CA LEU A 9 20.07 -6.38 50.61
C LEU A 9 19.51 -7.59 49.87
N ASP A 10 20.16 -8.76 49.92
CA ASP A 10 19.64 -9.98 49.29
C ASP A 10 18.37 -10.49 49.99
N GLU A 11 18.30 -10.46 51.32
CA GLU A 11 17.11 -10.86 52.10
C GLU A 11 15.91 -9.95 51.83
N ILE A 12 16.07 -8.61 51.84
CA ILE A 12 14.97 -7.68 51.51
C ILE A 12 14.61 -7.71 50.04
N GLN A 13 15.58 -7.87 49.14
CA GLN A 13 15.27 -8.01 47.73
C GLN A 13 14.55 -9.32 47.43
N HIS A 14 14.88 -10.41 48.11
CA HIS A 14 14.14 -11.67 47.99
C HIS A 14 12.75 -11.56 48.60
N PHE A 15 12.63 -11.02 49.82
CA PHE A 15 11.36 -10.77 50.53
C PHE A 15 10.39 -9.86 49.75
N ASP A 16 10.90 -8.77 49.14
CA ASP A 16 10.13 -7.86 48.25
C ASP A 16 9.63 -8.53 46.95
N ARG A 17 10.02 -9.79 46.70
CA ARG A 17 9.70 -10.58 45.50
C ARG A 17 8.94 -11.86 45.82
N GLU A 18 8.58 -12.11 47.08
CA GLU A 18 7.88 -13.34 47.53
C GLU A 18 6.42 -13.47 47.04
N ARG A 19 5.81 -12.39 46.55
CA ARG A 19 4.42 -12.41 46.07
C ARG A 19 4.32 -11.98 44.60
N VAL A 20 3.72 -12.83 43.78
CA VAL A 20 3.46 -12.62 42.34
C VAL A 20 1.95 -12.54 42.09
N PRO A 21 1.41 -11.56 41.34
CA PRO A 21 -0.03 -11.35 41.25
C PRO A 21 -0.82 -12.34 40.37
N GLU A 22 -2.09 -12.50 40.74
CA GLU A 22 -2.93 -13.70 40.56
C GLU A 22 -4.20 -13.42 39.69
N ARG A 23 -4.90 -14.45 39.18
CA ARG A 23 -6.08 -14.35 38.25
C ARG A 23 -7.18 -15.37 38.59
N VAL A 24 -8.33 -15.44 37.90
CA VAL A 24 -9.44 -16.34 38.30
C VAL A 24 -10.16 -16.91 37.06
N VAL A 25 -10.25 -18.24 36.93
CA VAL A 25 -11.17 -18.93 36.01
C VAL A 25 -12.60 -18.67 36.48
N THR A 26 -13.51 -18.23 35.60
CA THR A 26 -14.89 -17.88 36.03
C THR A 26 -15.90 -18.97 35.70
N ASN A 27 -15.65 -19.75 34.65
CA ASN A 27 -16.58 -20.77 34.17
C ASN A 27 -15.84 -22.08 33.85
N ASP A 28 -16.51 -23.21 34.13
CA ASP A 28 -15.98 -24.54 33.81
C ASP A 28 -16.13 -24.84 32.30
N ILE A 29 -15.00 -25.13 31.64
CA ILE A 29 -14.92 -25.57 30.25
C ILE A 29 -14.27 -26.94 30.09
N SER A 30 -14.17 -27.73 31.17
CA SER A 30 -13.58 -29.08 31.19
C SER A 30 -14.19 -30.03 30.16
N LYS A 31 -15.46 -29.82 29.80
CA LYS A 31 -16.13 -30.53 28.70
C LYS A 31 -15.45 -30.37 27.33
N TYR A 32 -14.70 -29.27 27.12
CA TYR A 32 -14.00 -28.97 25.87
C TYR A 32 -12.49 -29.12 25.97
N CYS A 33 -11.89 -28.86 27.13
CA CYS A 33 -10.44 -28.77 27.27
C CYS A 33 -9.96 -29.35 28.59
N LYS A 34 -8.94 -30.21 28.54
CA LYS A 34 -8.30 -30.79 29.73
C LYS A 34 -7.17 -29.95 30.33
N ALA A 35 -6.81 -28.83 29.71
CA ALA A 35 -5.68 -28.01 30.14
C ALA A 35 -5.85 -27.57 31.59
N SER A 36 -4.81 -27.74 32.41
CA SER A 36 -4.87 -27.49 33.85
C SER A 36 -5.31 -26.07 34.21
N ILE A 37 -5.01 -25.09 33.37
CA ILE A 37 -5.40 -23.68 33.52
C ILE A 37 -6.92 -23.52 33.61
N PHE A 38 -7.70 -24.44 33.04
CA PHE A 38 -9.18 -24.43 33.06
C PHE A 38 -9.76 -25.52 33.97
N GLY A 39 -8.92 -26.23 34.75
CA GLY A 39 -9.34 -27.41 35.50
C GLY A 39 -10.20 -27.12 36.73
N GLU A 40 -10.23 -25.88 37.22
CA GLU A 40 -11.01 -25.47 38.38
C GLU A 40 -11.47 -24.01 38.24
N VAL A 41 -12.77 -23.77 38.46
CA VAL A 41 -13.32 -22.42 38.58
C VAL A 41 -12.74 -21.77 39.83
N GLY A 42 -12.18 -20.58 39.69
CA GLY A 42 -11.41 -19.93 40.74
C GLY A 42 -9.92 -19.94 40.50
N LYS A 43 -9.41 -20.88 39.68
CA LYS A 43 -7.96 -21.11 39.55
C LYS A 43 -7.21 -19.88 39.05
N GLN A 44 -6.05 -19.65 39.67
CA GLN A 44 -5.24 -18.47 39.43
C GLN A 44 -3.95 -18.78 38.67
N THR A 45 -3.74 -18.07 37.56
CA THR A 45 -2.57 -18.26 36.68
C THR A 45 -1.85 -16.93 36.46
N PRO A 46 -0.58 -16.80 36.86
CA PRO A 46 0.26 -15.68 36.49
C PRO A 46 0.38 -15.58 34.96
N LEU A 47 0.41 -14.37 34.43
CA LEU A 47 0.68 -14.13 33.03
C LEU A 47 1.46 -12.84 32.82
N PHE A 48 2.03 -12.72 31.62
CA PHE A 48 2.65 -11.51 31.11
C PHE A 48 2.01 -11.15 29.77
N VAL A 49 1.68 -9.87 29.58
CA VAL A 49 1.09 -9.37 28.32
C VAL A 49 2.01 -8.34 27.70
N ARG A 50 2.25 -8.48 26.39
CA ARG A 50 2.92 -7.47 25.58
C ARG A 50 1.99 -7.01 24.47
N PHE A 51 1.70 -5.71 24.47
CA PHE A 51 1.07 -5.05 23.34
C PHE A 51 2.12 -4.53 22.37
N SER A 52 1.77 -4.42 21.10
CA SER A 52 2.72 -3.92 20.09
C SER A 52 2.04 -3.35 18.85
N ILE A 53 2.82 -2.61 18.08
CA ILE A 53 2.49 -2.19 16.72
C ILE A 53 3.20 -3.13 15.74
N VAL A 54 2.69 -3.30 14.52
CA VAL A 54 3.23 -4.27 13.54
C VAL A 54 4.14 -3.59 12.51
N GLY A 55 3.63 -2.59 11.80
CA GLY A 55 4.33 -1.90 10.72
C GLY A 55 5.27 -0.80 11.18
N ALA A 56 5.15 -0.30 12.41
CA ALA A 56 6.12 0.63 12.99
C ALA A 56 7.43 -0.09 13.41
N GLU A 57 8.55 0.60 13.32
CA GLU A 57 9.79 0.16 13.97
C GLU A 57 9.79 0.54 15.45
N ARG A 58 10.79 0.07 16.21
CA ARG A 58 11.03 0.54 17.58
C ARG A 58 11.20 2.06 17.57
N GLY A 59 10.49 2.76 18.47
CA GLY A 59 10.42 4.22 18.51
C GLY A 59 9.44 4.85 17.51
N GLY A 60 8.66 4.06 16.78
CA GLY A 60 7.51 4.57 16.03
C GLY A 60 6.31 4.89 16.94
N PRO A 61 5.44 5.84 16.55
CA PRO A 61 4.41 6.33 17.46
C PRO A 61 3.27 5.32 17.70
N ASP A 62 2.79 5.23 18.94
CA ASP A 62 1.77 4.30 19.43
C ASP A 62 0.42 4.40 18.71
N THR A 63 0.06 5.62 18.27
CA THR A 63 -1.27 5.93 17.75
C THR A 63 -1.38 5.80 16.23
N VAL A 64 -0.38 5.25 15.53
CA VAL A 64 -0.46 5.03 14.06
C VAL A 64 -1.60 4.09 13.67
N ARG A 65 -2.17 4.28 12.48
CA ARG A 65 -3.15 3.34 11.92
C ARG A 65 -2.47 2.02 11.58
N ASP A 66 -2.74 0.98 12.35
CA ASP A 66 -2.06 -0.32 12.24
C ASP A 66 -2.82 -1.42 12.99
N LEU A 67 -2.41 -2.67 12.79
CA LEU A 67 -2.72 -3.77 13.69
C LEU A 67 -2.03 -3.56 15.04
N ARG A 68 -2.69 -3.99 16.12
CA ARG A 68 -2.05 -4.12 17.43
C ARG A 68 -1.87 -5.58 17.79
N GLY A 69 -0.65 -5.96 18.16
CA GLY A 69 -0.36 -7.23 18.79
C GLY A 69 -0.89 -7.24 20.23
N PHE A 70 -1.40 -8.39 20.66
CA PHE A 70 -1.89 -8.66 22.00
C PHE A 70 -1.36 -10.04 22.42
N ALA A 71 -0.06 -10.13 22.72
CA ALA A 71 0.57 -11.40 23.07
C ALA A 71 0.45 -11.67 24.56
N ILE A 72 -0.05 -12.84 24.94
CA ILE A 72 -0.22 -13.27 26.33
C ILE A 72 0.61 -14.52 26.57
N LYS A 73 1.39 -14.53 27.66
CA LYS A 73 2.15 -15.67 28.17
C LYS A 73 1.55 -16.11 29.49
N PHE A 74 0.96 -17.30 29.54
CA PHE A 74 0.42 -17.92 30.75
C PHE A 74 1.46 -18.85 31.36
N TYR A 75 1.76 -18.66 32.64
CA TYR A 75 2.65 -19.54 33.41
C TYR A 75 1.82 -20.58 34.16
N THR A 76 1.51 -21.68 33.49
CA THR A 76 0.66 -22.74 34.03
C THR A 76 1.49 -23.74 34.84
N ASP A 77 0.80 -24.63 35.55
CA ASP A 77 1.36 -25.81 36.22
C ASP A 77 1.72 -26.96 35.27
N GLU A 78 1.45 -26.81 33.97
CA GLU A 78 1.80 -27.77 32.90
C GLU A 78 2.79 -27.18 31.89
N GLY A 79 3.37 -26.01 32.19
CA GLY A 79 4.32 -25.29 31.34
C GLY A 79 3.83 -23.90 30.93
N ILE A 80 4.44 -23.37 29.86
CA ILE A 80 4.05 -22.06 29.32
C ILE A 80 3.08 -22.27 28.16
N TRP A 81 1.95 -21.57 28.23
CA TRP A 81 1.08 -21.39 27.07
C TRP A 81 1.17 -19.94 26.59
N ASP A 82 1.48 -19.73 25.31
CA ASP A 82 1.42 -18.39 24.70
C ASP A 82 0.22 -18.27 23.75
N LEU A 83 -0.65 -17.31 24.02
CA LEU A 83 -1.69 -16.87 23.08
C LEU A 83 -1.19 -15.60 22.36
N VAL A 84 -0.61 -15.78 21.18
CA VAL A 84 -0.05 -14.68 20.38
C VAL A 84 -1.12 -14.08 19.45
N ALA A 85 -1.97 -13.27 20.07
CA ALA A 85 -3.18 -12.67 19.50
C ALA A 85 -2.93 -11.27 18.88
N ASN A 86 -3.94 -10.77 18.16
CA ASN A 86 -4.01 -9.40 17.64
C ASN A 86 -5.30 -8.71 18.11
N ASN A 87 -5.42 -7.41 17.90
CA ASN A 87 -6.66 -6.66 18.17
C ASN A 87 -7.77 -6.84 17.13
N THR A 88 -7.52 -7.65 16.09
CA THR A 88 -8.49 -8.00 15.04
C THR A 88 -8.70 -9.51 14.96
N PRO A 89 -9.92 -9.98 14.67
CA PRO A 89 -10.26 -11.41 14.66
C PRO A 89 -9.73 -12.17 13.44
N ILE A 90 -9.17 -11.46 12.46
CA ILE A 90 -8.73 -11.98 11.17
C ILE A 90 -7.37 -11.36 10.80
N PHE A 91 -6.78 -11.84 9.71
CA PHE A 91 -5.50 -11.35 9.18
C PHE A 91 -5.56 -11.07 7.67
N PHE A 92 -4.53 -10.42 7.12
CA PHE A 92 -4.47 -9.99 5.72
C PHE A 92 -4.30 -11.13 4.71
N ILE A 93 -3.72 -12.24 5.15
CA ILE A 93 -3.30 -13.35 4.30
C ILE A 93 -3.57 -14.66 5.04
N ARG A 94 -3.85 -15.71 4.27
CA ARG A 94 -4.08 -17.08 4.77
C ARG A 94 -2.94 -18.04 4.48
N ASP A 95 -2.03 -17.67 3.57
CA ASP A 95 -0.85 -18.47 3.22
C ASP A 95 0.40 -17.87 3.88
N PRO A 96 1.10 -18.63 4.76
CA PRO A 96 2.31 -18.15 5.42
C PRO A 96 3.44 -17.80 4.46
N LEU A 97 3.47 -18.38 3.25
CA LEU A 97 4.49 -18.05 2.24
C LEU A 97 4.47 -16.57 1.85
N LEU A 98 3.32 -15.92 1.97
CA LEU A 98 3.15 -14.51 1.64
C LEU A 98 3.44 -13.57 2.81
N PHE A 99 3.73 -14.11 4.00
CA PHE A 99 3.94 -13.31 5.20
C PHE A 99 5.13 -12.35 5.05
N THR A 100 6.26 -12.83 4.52
CA THR A 100 7.44 -11.99 4.27
C THR A 100 7.13 -10.87 3.28
N SER A 101 6.52 -11.22 2.15
CA SER A 101 6.09 -10.25 1.13
C SER A 101 5.13 -9.20 1.71
N PHE A 102 4.16 -9.62 2.52
CA PHE A 102 3.23 -8.70 3.17
C PHE A 102 3.94 -7.78 4.17
N ILE A 103 4.78 -8.32 5.06
CA ILE A 103 5.51 -7.51 6.05
C ILE A 103 6.44 -6.50 5.36
N HIS A 104 7.10 -6.87 4.25
CA HIS A 104 7.91 -5.92 3.47
C HIS A 104 7.10 -4.71 2.99
N THR A 105 5.80 -4.86 2.74
CA THR A 105 4.94 -3.74 2.32
C THR A 105 4.69 -2.72 3.43
N LEU A 106 4.80 -3.14 4.69
CA LEU A 106 4.66 -2.28 5.87
C LEU A 106 5.98 -1.62 6.30
N LYS A 107 7.11 -2.15 5.81
CA LYS A 107 8.46 -1.64 6.08
C LYS A 107 8.84 -0.52 5.11
N ARG A 108 10.04 0.03 5.32
CA ARG A 108 10.60 1.12 4.54
C ARG A 108 11.09 0.62 3.18
N ASN A 109 10.89 1.43 2.16
CA ASN A 109 11.41 1.16 0.83
C ASN A 109 12.96 1.12 0.88
N PRO A 110 13.60 0.10 0.29
CA PRO A 110 15.04 -0.09 0.45
C PRO A 110 15.91 0.96 -0.25
N VAL A 111 15.36 1.72 -1.22
CA VAL A 111 16.12 2.72 -1.97
C VAL A 111 16.21 4.05 -1.21
N ASN A 112 15.13 4.47 -0.57
CA ASN A 112 15.02 5.80 0.06
C ASN A 112 14.69 5.76 1.55
N ASN A 113 14.50 4.56 2.12
CA ASN A 113 14.16 4.34 3.52
C ASN A 113 12.84 5.03 3.97
N LEU A 114 11.93 5.30 3.04
CA LEU A 114 10.62 5.91 3.30
C LEU A 114 9.51 4.85 3.28
N LYS A 115 8.47 5.06 4.09
CA LYS A 115 7.22 4.30 3.94
C LYS A 115 6.55 4.71 2.63
N HIS A 116 6.09 3.74 1.84
CA HIS A 116 5.45 4.01 0.55
C HIS A 116 4.09 3.32 0.44
N PRO A 117 2.97 4.08 0.34
CA PRO A 117 1.63 3.49 0.26
C PRO A 117 1.40 2.63 -0.99
N ASN A 118 2.15 2.86 -2.08
CA ASN A 118 2.14 1.99 -3.26
C ASN A 118 2.43 0.53 -2.90
N MET A 119 3.44 0.26 -2.07
CA MET A 119 3.84 -1.12 -1.75
C MET A 119 2.69 -1.88 -1.08
N PHE A 120 2.06 -1.25 -0.10
CA PHE A 120 0.94 -1.82 0.64
C PHE A 120 -0.30 -2.03 -0.24
N PHE A 121 -0.77 -0.99 -0.93
CA PHE A 121 -1.98 -1.10 -1.76
C PHE A 121 -1.77 -1.92 -3.03
N ASP A 122 -0.56 -1.97 -3.59
CA ASP A 122 -0.24 -2.86 -4.72
C ASP A 122 -0.40 -4.32 -4.31
N PHE A 123 0.20 -4.71 -3.18
CA PHE A 123 0.05 -6.06 -2.62
C PHE A 123 -1.42 -6.39 -2.34
N CYS A 124 -2.12 -5.56 -1.55
CA CYS A 124 -3.51 -5.86 -1.18
C CYS A 124 -4.44 -5.91 -2.40
N SER A 125 -4.25 -5.05 -3.41
CA SER A 125 -5.10 -5.09 -4.62
C SER A 125 -4.80 -6.26 -5.56
N LEU A 126 -3.63 -6.91 -5.44
CA LEU A 126 -3.31 -8.18 -6.10
C LEU A 126 -3.71 -9.41 -5.28
N ARG A 127 -3.98 -9.23 -3.98
CA ARG A 127 -4.36 -10.29 -3.03
C ARG A 127 -5.75 -10.02 -2.46
N PRO A 128 -6.83 -10.43 -3.14
CA PRO A 128 -8.19 -10.18 -2.69
C PRO A 128 -8.52 -10.68 -1.27
N GLU A 129 -7.83 -11.72 -0.80
CA GLU A 129 -7.96 -12.24 0.57
C GLU A 129 -7.65 -11.17 1.66
N SER A 130 -6.93 -10.10 1.30
CA SER A 130 -6.62 -8.97 2.18
C SER A 130 -7.75 -7.98 2.40
N MET A 131 -8.83 -8.03 1.61
CA MET A 131 -9.87 -6.97 1.64
C MET A 131 -10.54 -6.85 3.01
N HIS A 132 -10.84 -7.99 3.66
CA HIS A 132 -11.51 -7.98 4.95
C HIS A 132 -10.65 -7.26 6.00
N GLN A 133 -9.38 -7.64 6.12
CA GLN A 133 -8.48 -7.04 7.10
C GLN A 133 -8.12 -5.58 6.76
N LEU A 134 -8.03 -5.25 5.47
CA LEU A 134 -7.83 -3.87 5.03
C LEU A 134 -8.97 -2.97 5.53
N MET A 135 -10.22 -3.41 5.37
CA MET A 135 -11.37 -2.66 5.87
C MET A 135 -11.34 -2.52 7.40
N TRP A 136 -10.96 -3.56 8.14
CA TRP A 136 -10.78 -3.47 9.60
C TRP A 136 -9.70 -2.46 10.01
N MET A 137 -8.55 -2.46 9.34
CA MET A 137 -7.43 -1.55 9.64
C MET A 137 -7.76 -0.10 9.29
N PHE A 138 -8.50 0.15 8.21
CA PHE A 138 -8.92 1.51 7.84
C PHE A 138 -10.22 1.97 8.51
N GLY A 139 -10.94 1.07 9.17
CA GLY A 139 -12.01 1.43 10.09
C GLY A 139 -11.47 1.97 11.43
N ASP A 140 -12.38 2.31 12.33
CA ASP A 140 -12.03 2.92 13.63
C ASP A 140 -11.08 2.04 14.46
N ARG A 141 -11.21 0.71 14.37
CA ARG A 141 -10.39 -0.27 15.10
C ARG A 141 -8.89 -0.23 14.77
N GLY A 142 -8.48 0.43 13.69
CA GLY A 142 -7.06 0.59 13.34
C GLY A 142 -6.30 1.62 14.18
N THR A 143 -7.02 2.47 14.91
CA THR A 143 -6.46 3.52 15.78
C THR A 143 -7.08 3.45 17.18
N PRO A 144 -6.85 2.36 17.95
CA PRO A 144 -7.37 2.26 19.30
C PRO A 144 -6.85 3.39 20.18
N ASP A 145 -7.71 3.89 21.06
CA ASP A 145 -7.38 4.90 22.05
C ASP A 145 -6.74 4.24 23.27
N GLY A 146 -5.45 3.93 23.18
CA GLY A 146 -4.73 3.17 24.21
C GLY A 146 -5.00 1.65 24.16
N TYR A 147 -4.13 0.87 24.80
CA TYR A 147 -4.20 -0.60 24.75
C TYR A 147 -5.36 -1.17 25.59
N ARG A 148 -5.77 -0.46 26.65
CA ARG A 148 -6.85 -0.90 27.57
C ARG A 148 -8.25 -0.82 26.99
N PHE A 149 -8.45 -0.16 25.84
CA PHE A 149 -9.77 -0.01 25.21
C PHE A 149 -9.88 -0.78 23.89
N MET A 150 -9.07 -1.82 23.69
CA MET A 150 -9.18 -2.73 22.54
C MET A 150 -9.41 -4.17 22.99
N ASN A 151 -10.04 -4.95 22.11
CA ASN A 151 -10.13 -6.40 22.28
C ASN A 151 -8.83 -7.09 21.83
N GLY A 152 -8.63 -8.33 22.25
CA GLY A 152 -7.68 -9.27 21.68
C GLY A 152 -8.40 -10.48 21.05
N TYR A 153 -7.78 -11.09 20.06
CA TYR A 153 -8.31 -12.24 19.34
C TYR A 153 -7.17 -13.18 18.98
N GLY A 154 -7.31 -14.47 19.28
CA GLY A 154 -6.36 -15.49 18.82
C GLY A 154 -6.25 -15.58 17.29
N SER A 155 -7.28 -15.05 16.60
CA SER A 155 -7.50 -15.01 15.15
C SER A 155 -7.65 -16.39 14.51
N HIS A 156 -6.67 -17.26 14.72
CA HIS A 156 -6.65 -18.65 14.27
C HIS A 156 -7.72 -19.49 14.94
N THR A 157 -8.06 -20.56 14.24
CA THR A 157 -8.75 -21.70 14.84
C THR A 157 -7.72 -22.60 15.51
N PHE A 158 -7.98 -22.98 16.75
CA PHE A 158 -7.22 -23.96 17.52
C PHE A 158 -8.06 -25.22 17.72
N LYS A 159 -7.46 -26.29 18.22
CA LYS A 159 -8.16 -27.50 18.64
C LYS A 159 -8.08 -27.61 20.16
N LEU A 160 -9.22 -27.79 20.83
CA LEU A 160 -9.27 -28.13 22.24
C LEU A 160 -9.57 -29.63 22.36
N VAL A 161 -8.95 -30.28 23.32
CA VAL A 161 -9.13 -31.72 23.59
C VAL A 161 -9.48 -31.89 25.06
N ASN A 162 -10.59 -32.56 25.34
CA ASN A 162 -11.04 -32.81 26.70
C ASN A 162 -10.36 -34.06 27.32
N LYS A 163 -10.76 -34.43 28.55
CA LYS A 163 -10.17 -35.58 29.27
C LYS A 163 -10.46 -36.93 28.59
N ASN A 164 -11.55 -37.02 27.82
CA ASN A 164 -11.93 -38.20 27.05
C ASN A 164 -11.26 -38.26 25.66
N LEU A 165 -10.33 -37.34 25.37
CA LEU A 165 -9.69 -37.18 24.07
C LEU A 165 -10.64 -36.78 22.94
N GLU A 166 -11.79 -36.19 23.28
CA GLU A 166 -12.75 -35.69 22.30
C GLU A 166 -12.34 -34.28 21.85
N PRO A 167 -12.11 -34.07 20.54
CA PRO A 167 -11.66 -32.79 20.02
C PRO A 167 -12.83 -31.87 19.63
N VAL A 168 -12.64 -30.57 19.85
CA VAL A 168 -13.46 -29.50 19.26
C VAL A 168 -12.56 -28.40 18.69
N TYR A 169 -13.04 -27.66 17.71
CA TYR A 169 -12.35 -26.47 17.22
C TYR A 169 -12.77 -25.23 18.01
N CYS A 170 -11.81 -24.32 18.21
CA CYS A 170 -11.99 -23.15 19.06
C CYS A 170 -11.39 -21.88 18.45
N LYS A 171 -12.06 -20.74 18.65
CA LYS A 171 -11.45 -19.41 18.51
C LYS A 171 -11.44 -18.68 19.85
N PHE A 172 -10.29 -18.14 20.23
CA PHE A 172 -10.11 -17.37 21.47
C PHE A 172 -10.44 -15.88 21.27
N HIS A 173 -11.20 -15.31 22.20
CA HIS A 173 -11.59 -13.89 22.21
C HIS A 173 -11.30 -13.29 23.59
N ILE A 174 -10.75 -12.07 23.61
CA ILE A 174 -10.41 -11.32 24.82
C ILE A 174 -11.12 -9.98 24.70
N LYS A 175 -12.20 -9.75 25.46
CA LYS A 175 -13.04 -8.55 25.34
C LYS A 175 -12.72 -7.55 26.44
N SER A 176 -12.46 -6.30 26.08
CA SER A 176 -12.17 -5.23 27.04
C SER A 176 -13.36 -4.97 27.95
N ASN A 177 -13.13 -4.96 29.27
CA ASN A 177 -14.13 -4.59 30.26
C ASN A 177 -14.30 -3.06 30.36
N GLN A 178 -13.34 -2.30 29.84
CA GLN A 178 -13.36 -0.84 29.79
C GLN A 178 -14.22 -0.31 28.61
N GLY A 179 -14.76 -1.21 27.78
CA GLY A 179 -15.36 -0.86 26.50
C GLY A 179 -14.31 -0.61 25.41
N ILE A 180 -14.82 -0.31 24.21
CA ILE A 180 -13.98 -0.09 23.03
C ILE A 180 -13.96 1.40 22.69
N LYS A 181 -12.76 1.98 22.61
CA LYS A 181 -12.53 3.37 22.24
C LYS A 181 -11.49 3.45 21.13
N CYS A 182 -11.71 4.35 20.18
CA CYS A 182 -10.86 4.53 19.01
C CYS A 182 -10.68 6.03 18.78
N LEU A 183 -9.46 6.43 18.41
CA LEU A 183 -9.11 7.78 18.02
C LEU A 183 -9.59 8.04 16.59
N THR A 184 -10.03 9.26 16.32
CA THR A 184 -10.18 9.76 14.97
C THR A 184 -8.81 9.88 14.29
N SER A 185 -8.80 9.96 12.95
CA SER A 185 -7.55 10.11 12.19
C SER A 185 -6.79 11.40 12.50
N ASP A 186 -7.48 12.47 12.92
CA ASP A 186 -6.84 13.74 13.29
C ASP A 186 -6.26 13.69 14.71
N GLU A 187 -6.98 13.11 15.67
CA GLU A 187 -6.45 12.86 17.02
C GLU A 187 -5.23 11.94 16.99
N SER A 188 -5.31 10.83 16.24
CA SER A 188 -4.19 9.92 16.01
C SER A 188 -2.99 10.64 15.42
N ARG A 189 -3.19 11.52 14.43
CA ARG A 189 -2.09 12.30 13.82
C ARG A 189 -1.48 13.29 14.82
N LYS A 190 -2.31 13.91 15.65
CA LYS A 190 -1.85 14.82 16.69
C LYS A 190 -0.98 14.09 17.71
N TYR A 191 -1.47 12.99 18.28
CA TYR A 191 -0.68 12.19 19.24
C TYR A 191 0.59 11.62 18.64
N ASN A 192 0.59 11.19 17.38
CA ASN A 192 1.82 10.75 16.72
C ASN A 192 2.95 11.80 16.73
N GLY A 193 2.61 13.09 16.81
CA GLY A 193 3.58 14.18 16.94
C GLY A 193 3.82 14.61 18.38
N ASP A 194 2.74 14.80 19.15
CA ASP A 194 2.78 15.42 20.49
C ASP A 194 3.20 14.43 21.59
N ASP A 195 2.73 13.18 21.54
CA ASP A 195 3.07 12.11 22.50
C ASP A 195 3.16 10.75 21.77
N PRO A 196 4.30 10.45 21.13
CA PRO A 196 4.46 9.19 20.39
C PRO A 196 4.37 7.94 21.28
N ASP A 197 4.48 8.08 22.60
CA ASP A 197 4.41 7.00 23.58
C ASP A 197 3.04 6.92 24.28
N TYR A 198 2.00 7.54 23.71
CA TYR A 198 0.68 7.72 24.33
C TYR A 198 0.08 6.42 24.90
N ALA A 199 0.01 5.35 24.12
CA ALA A 199 -0.66 4.12 24.57
C ALA A 199 0.15 3.38 25.65
N THR A 200 1.48 3.47 25.57
CA THR A 200 2.40 2.94 26.57
C THR A 200 2.28 3.72 27.88
N ARG A 201 2.24 5.05 27.81
CA ARG A 201 2.04 5.95 28.95
C ARG A 201 0.68 5.73 29.62
N ASP A 202 -0.39 5.64 28.84
CA ASP A 202 -1.74 5.32 29.31
C ASP A 202 -1.77 4.00 30.11
N LEU A 203 -1.22 2.92 29.54
CA LEU A 203 -1.19 1.62 30.20
C LEU A 203 -0.38 1.66 31.50
N TYR A 204 0.83 2.26 31.47
CA TYR A 204 1.70 2.33 32.63
C TYR A 204 1.05 3.12 33.76
N THR A 205 0.52 4.31 33.44
CA THR A 205 -0.09 5.22 34.42
C THR A 205 -1.36 4.63 35.01
N ALA A 206 -2.20 3.97 34.21
CA ALA A 206 -3.39 3.30 34.71
C ALA A 206 -3.05 2.20 35.73
N ILE A 207 -2.03 1.39 35.45
CA ILE A 207 -1.59 0.34 36.38
C ILE A 207 -0.98 0.95 37.65
N ASP A 208 -0.15 1.98 37.52
CA ASP A 208 0.50 2.66 38.66
C ASP A 208 -0.53 3.34 39.59
N ALA A 209 -1.60 3.89 39.01
CA ALA A 209 -2.72 4.47 39.73
C ALA A 209 -3.69 3.43 40.35
N GLY A 210 -3.44 2.13 40.18
CA GLY A 210 -4.35 1.07 40.64
C GLY A 210 -5.60 0.84 39.76
N GLU A 211 -5.70 1.52 38.62
CA GLU A 211 -6.78 1.37 37.63
C GLU A 211 -6.53 0.19 36.68
N TYR A 212 -6.43 -1.00 37.26
CA TYR A 212 -6.03 -2.22 36.57
C TYR A 212 -6.93 -2.56 35.38
N PRO A 213 -6.43 -2.52 34.13
CA PRO A 213 -7.24 -2.87 32.98
C PRO A 213 -7.53 -4.38 32.99
N ALA A 214 -8.76 -4.71 32.62
CA ALA A 214 -9.26 -6.06 32.60
C ALA A 214 -9.93 -6.43 31.27
N TRP A 215 -9.89 -7.71 30.96
CA TRP A 215 -10.56 -8.31 29.83
C TRP A 215 -11.24 -9.62 30.23
N THR A 216 -12.44 -9.85 29.72
CA THR A 216 -13.11 -11.15 29.85
C THR A 216 -12.66 -12.05 28.69
N PHE A 217 -12.22 -13.25 29.04
CA PHE A 217 -11.72 -14.27 28.13
C PHE A 217 -12.86 -15.21 27.73
N TYR A 218 -13.02 -15.41 26.43
CA TYR A 218 -14.08 -16.21 25.84
C TYR A 218 -13.52 -17.19 24.81
N ILE A 219 -14.28 -18.26 24.57
CA ILE A 219 -14.10 -19.16 23.43
C ILE A 219 -15.36 -19.18 22.56
N GLN A 220 -15.18 -19.35 21.26
CA GLN A 220 -16.21 -19.94 20.39
C GLN A 220 -15.86 -21.40 20.17
N VAL A 221 -16.84 -22.29 20.10
CA VAL A 221 -16.62 -23.72 19.90
C VAL A 221 -17.39 -24.20 18.67
N MET A 222 -16.72 -24.98 17.82
CA MET A 222 -17.28 -25.65 16.64
C MET A 222 -16.92 -27.13 16.71
N THR A 223 -17.90 -28.02 16.55
CA THR A 223 -17.64 -29.47 16.53
C THR A 223 -16.94 -29.90 15.24
N MET A 224 -16.39 -31.11 15.21
CA MET A 224 -15.72 -31.62 14.01
C MET A 224 -16.71 -31.76 12.83
N GLU A 225 -17.94 -32.19 13.10
CA GLU A 225 -19.01 -32.35 12.10
C GLU A 225 -19.48 -30.99 11.56
N GLN A 226 -19.61 -29.99 12.45
CA GLN A 226 -19.92 -28.63 12.06
C GLN A 226 -18.80 -28.07 11.16
N ALA A 227 -17.53 -28.31 11.48
CA ALA A 227 -16.40 -27.83 10.69
C ALA A 227 -16.35 -28.42 9.27
N GLN A 228 -16.76 -29.67 9.08
CA GLN A 228 -16.83 -30.32 7.75
C GLN A 228 -17.91 -29.74 6.85
N SER A 229 -19.03 -29.32 7.45
CA SER A 229 -20.20 -28.82 6.73
C SER A 229 -20.28 -27.29 6.70
N PHE A 230 -19.37 -26.60 7.38
CA PHE A 230 -19.40 -25.14 7.48
C PHE A 230 -19.11 -24.50 6.11
N ARG A 231 -19.94 -23.52 5.74
CA ARG A 231 -19.90 -22.87 4.42
C ARG A 231 -18.56 -22.21 4.06
N TRP A 232 -17.77 -21.84 5.06
CA TRP A 232 -16.41 -21.36 4.87
C TRP A 232 -15.44 -22.34 5.51
N ASN A 233 -14.22 -22.40 4.99
CA ASN A 233 -13.15 -23.12 5.65
C ASN A 233 -12.94 -22.51 7.06
N PRO A 234 -13.19 -23.27 8.15
CA PRO A 234 -13.10 -22.75 9.51
C PRO A 234 -11.65 -22.42 9.91
N PHE A 235 -10.66 -22.90 9.15
CA PHE A 235 -9.23 -22.64 9.33
C PHE A 235 -8.70 -21.50 8.42
N ASP A 236 -9.57 -20.82 7.66
CA ASP A 236 -9.19 -19.63 6.90
C ASP A 236 -9.10 -18.43 7.85
N LEU A 237 -7.86 -18.00 8.13
CA LEU A 237 -7.56 -16.85 9.00
C LEU A 237 -8.17 -15.52 8.52
N THR A 238 -8.63 -15.43 7.27
CA THR A 238 -9.33 -14.25 6.75
C THR A 238 -10.83 -14.22 7.10
N LYS A 239 -11.32 -15.25 7.80
CA LYS A 239 -12.74 -15.45 8.13
C LYS A 239 -13.03 -15.40 9.64
N VAL A 240 -14.13 -14.75 10.00
CA VAL A 240 -14.74 -14.82 11.33
C VAL A 240 -15.79 -15.93 11.41
N TRP A 241 -16.01 -16.45 12.62
CA TRP A 241 -17.18 -17.29 12.92
C TRP A 241 -18.30 -16.38 13.46
N PRO A 242 -19.46 -16.31 12.80
CA PRO A 242 -20.55 -15.44 13.24
C PRO A 242 -20.99 -15.78 14.67
N HIS A 243 -21.09 -14.78 15.53
CA HIS A 243 -21.49 -14.99 16.93
C HIS A 243 -22.91 -15.56 17.09
N GLY A 244 -23.81 -15.30 16.11
CA GLY A 244 -25.17 -15.86 16.13
C GLY A 244 -25.22 -17.37 15.90
N GLU A 245 -24.21 -17.95 15.24
CA GLU A 245 -24.11 -19.39 15.01
C GLU A 245 -23.17 -20.06 16.04
N PHE A 246 -22.10 -19.37 16.42
CA PHE A 246 -21.11 -19.82 17.39
C PHE A 246 -20.98 -18.78 18.50
N PRO A 247 -21.83 -18.82 19.55
CA PRO A 247 -21.82 -17.81 20.60
C PRO A 247 -20.53 -17.84 21.43
N LEU A 248 -20.24 -16.71 22.08
CA LEU A 248 -19.13 -16.61 23.01
C LEU A 248 -19.46 -17.31 24.33
N ILE A 249 -18.57 -18.20 24.76
CA ILE A 249 -18.62 -18.90 26.04
C ILE A 249 -17.55 -18.28 26.93
N GLU A 250 -17.94 -17.71 28.06
CA GLU A 250 -17.00 -17.14 29.02
C GLU A 250 -16.14 -18.24 29.63
N VAL A 251 -14.86 -17.93 29.86
CA VAL A 251 -13.88 -18.86 30.42
C VAL A 251 -13.21 -18.28 31.67
N GLY A 252 -12.84 -17.01 31.63
CA GLY A 252 -12.13 -16.39 32.74
C GLY A 252 -11.89 -14.89 32.56
N ARG A 253 -11.14 -14.31 33.49
CA ARG A 253 -10.81 -12.88 33.48
C ARG A 253 -9.30 -12.65 33.48
N ILE A 254 -8.84 -11.80 32.57
CA ILE A 254 -7.47 -11.30 32.50
C ILE A 254 -7.42 -9.93 33.15
N VAL A 255 -6.51 -9.74 34.11
CA VAL A 255 -6.24 -8.45 34.75
C VAL A 255 -4.75 -8.15 34.67
N LEU A 256 -4.39 -6.91 34.33
CA LEU A 256 -3.01 -6.42 34.40
C LEU A 256 -2.90 -5.47 35.59
N ASN A 257 -2.12 -5.87 36.59
CA ASN A 257 -2.07 -5.20 37.88
C ASN A 257 -0.65 -4.88 38.35
N ARG A 258 0.35 -5.01 37.47
CA ARG A 258 1.74 -4.72 37.80
C ARG A 258 2.50 -4.31 36.54
N ASN A 259 3.20 -3.18 36.64
CA ASN A 259 4.17 -2.76 35.64
C ASN A 259 5.46 -3.58 35.76
N VAL A 260 6.20 -3.67 34.67
CA VAL A 260 7.55 -4.25 34.67
C VAL A 260 8.51 -3.39 35.49
N LYS A 261 9.50 -4.01 36.13
CA LYS A 261 10.58 -3.29 36.82
C LYS A 261 11.63 -2.80 35.84
N ASN A 262 11.91 -3.58 34.80
CA ASN A 262 12.85 -3.20 33.75
C ASN A 262 12.30 -3.54 32.36
N TYR A 263 12.06 -2.50 31.56
CA TYR A 263 11.49 -2.66 30.22
C TYR A 263 12.34 -3.55 29.31
N PHE A 264 13.67 -3.44 29.36
CA PHE A 264 14.51 -4.25 28.49
C PHE A 264 14.51 -5.73 28.90
N ALA A 265 14.74 -6.03 30.18
CA ALA A 265 14.83 -7.39 30.68
C ALA A 265 13.49 -8.15 30.62
N GLU A 266 12.37 -7.45 30.77
CA GLU A 266 11.05 -8.09 30.80
C GLU A 266 10.28 -7.90 29.47
N VAL A 267 10.22 -6.70 28.89
CA VAL A 267 9.42 -6.45 27.68
C VAL A 267 10.19 -6.72 26.40
N GLU A 268 11.41 -6.19 26.28
CA GLU A 268 12.21 -6.39 25.07
C GLU A 268 12.70 -7.83 24.97
N GLN A 269 13.12 -8.47 26.06
CA GLN A 269 13.61 -9.85 26.04
C GLN A 269 12.52 -10.93 26.07
N ALA A 270 11.26 -10.57 26.36
CA ALA A 270 10.16 -11.53 26.28
C ALA A 270 10.06 -12.14 24.87
N ALA A 271 10.04 -13.46 24.83
CA ALA A 271 9.81 -14.24 23.62
C ALA A 271 8.45 -14.92 23.74
N PHE A 272 7.59 -14.75 22.75
CA PHE A 272 6.31 -15.45 22.64
C PHE A 272 6.38 -16.44 21.47
N SER A 273 5.63 -17.54 21.51
CA SER A 273 5.51 -18.44 20.36
C SER A 273 4.18 -19.20 20.38
N PRO A 274 3.40 -19.20 19.29
CA PRO A 274 2.15 -19.96 19.22
C PRO A 274 2.37 -21.49 19.25
N ALA A 275 3.63 -21.96 19.15
CA ALA A 275 3.99 -23.36 19.36
C ALA A 275 4.08 -23.74 20.86
N ARG A 276 4.08 -22.76 21.77
CA ARG A 276 4.03 -23.03 23.21
C ARG A 276 2.59 -23.26 23.62
N LEU A 277 2.23 -24.53 23.68
CA LEU A 277 0.93 -25.03 24.06
C LEU A 277 1.05 -25.93 25.29
N VAL A 278 -0.07 -26.18 25.94
CA VAL A 278 -0.18 -27.08 27.09
C VAL A 278 -1.16 -28.21 26.74
N PRO A 279 -1.06 -29.38 27.39
CA PRO A 279 -1.96 -30.50 27.14
C PRO A 279 -3.43 -30.09 27.11
N GLY A 280 -4.16 -30.47 26.06
CA GLY A 280 -5.56 -30.07 25.86
C GLY A 280 -5.77 -28.85 24.96
N ILE A 281 -4.71 -28.14 24.58
CA ILE A 281 -4.73 -27.11 23.53
C ILE A 281 -3.77 -27.54 22.43
N GLU A 282 -4.27 -27.68 21.21
CA GLU A 282 -3.53 -28.17 20.05
C GLU A 282 -3.70 -27.24 18.84
N VAL A 283 -2.79 -27.37 17.88
CA VAL A 283 -2.84 -26.62 16.62
C VAL A 283 -3.90 -27.21 15.69
N SER A 284 -4.57 -26.35 14.92
CA SER A 284 -5.44 -26.79 13.82
C SER A 284 -4.68 -26.85 12.49
N PRO A 285 -5.30 -27.37 11.41
CA PRO A 285 -4.76 -27.30 10.06
C PRO A 285 -4.70 -25.89 9.43
N ASP A 286 -4.93 -24.82 10.18
CA ASP A 286 -4.74 -23.43 9.71
C ASP A 286 -3.31 -23.23 9.20
N LYS A 287 -3.18 -23.01 7.89
CA LYS A 287 -1.88 -22.91 7.21
C LYS A 287 -1.00 -21.82 7.79
N MET A 288 -1.59 -20.66 8.12
CA MET A 288 -0.83 -19.57 8.70
C MET A 288 -0.36 -19.94 10.11
N LEU A 289 -1.23 -20.58 10.92
CA LEU A 289 -0.84 -21.07 12.24
C LEU A 289 0.34 -22.05 12.12
N GLN A 290 0.25 -23.03 11.20
CA GLN A 290 1.31 -24.01 10.94
C GLN A 290 2.64 -23.33 10.57
N GLY A 291 2.63 -22.34 9.68
CA GLY A 291 3.83 -21.57 9.32
C GLY A 291 4.39 -20.75 10.48
N ARG A 292 3.55 -20.27 11.41
CA ARG A 292 3.99 -19.53 12.59
C ARG A 292 4.71 -20.42 13.61
N LEU A 293 4.48 -21.73 13.64
CA LEU A 293 5.06 -22.60 14.69
C LEU A 293 6.60 -22.61 14.69
N ILE A 294 7.22 -22.52 13.51
CA ILE A 294 8.68 -22.47 13.38
C ILE A 294 9.25 -21.07 13.54
N SER A 295 8.59 -20.06 12.93
CA SER A 295 9.15 -18.72 12.78
C SER A 295 9.46 -18.04 14.12
N TYR A 296 8.63 -18.27 15.15
CA TYR A 296 8.77 -17.57 16.43
C TYR A 296 9.93 -18.07 17.27
N SER A 297 10.30 -19.35 17.16
CA SER A 297 11.48 -19.91 17.82
C SER A 297 12.74 -19.54 17.05
N ASP A 298 12.71 -19.71 15.72
CA ASP A 298 13.84 -19.41 14.82
C ASP A 298 14.33 -17.95 14.98
N THR A 299 13.41 -16.98 15.03
CA THR A 299 13.79 -15.58 15.19
C THR A 299 14.45 -15.27 16.54
N GLN A 300 14.20 -16.06 17.59
CA GLN A 300 14.87 -15.84 18.88
C GLN A 300 16.36 -16.20 18.84
N TYR A 301 16.73 -17.19 18.02
CA TYR A 301 18.14 -17.58 17.89
C TYR A 301 19.02 -16.42 17.42
N HIS A 302 18.50 -15.59 16.52
CA HIS A 302 19.16 -14.35 16.13
C HIS A 302 19.03 -13.25 17.19
N ARG A 303 17.83 -13.09 17.79
CA ARG A 303 17.51 -11.91 18.61
C ARG A 303 18.10 -11.93 20.01
N ILE A 304 18.04 -13.07 20.70
CA ILE A 304 18.43 -13.23 22.11
C ILE A 304 19.19 -14.54 22.39
N GLY A 305 19.49 -15.32 21.35
CA GLY A 305 20.30 -16.54 21.42
C GLY A 305 19.51 -17.82 21.71
N PRO A 306 20.14 -19.00 21.63
CA PRO A 306 19.48 -20.31 21.77
C PRO A 306 18.92 -20.59 23.17
N ASN A 307 19.56 -20.06 24.22
CA ASN A 307 19.16 -20.27 25.62
C ASN A 307 18.14 -19.25 26.13
N PHE A 308 17.43 -18.58 25.23
CA PHE A 308 16.50 -17.51 25.58
C PHE A 308 15.37 -17.92 26.54
N MET A 309 15.06 -19.23 26.63
CA MET A 309 14.11 -19.80 27.58
C MET A 309 14.60 -19.74 29.04
N GLN A 310 15.91 -19.58 29.27
CA GLN A 310 16.50 -19.47 30.60
C GLN A 310 16.40 -18.04 31.16
N LEU A 311 16.07 -17.05 30.32
CA LEU A 311 15.84 -15.67 30.79
C LEU A 311 14.65 -15.63 31.76
N PRO A 312 14.70 -14.85 32.85
CA PRO A 312 13.67 -14.87 33.90
C PRO A 312 12.23 -14.65 33.41
N ILE A 313 12.04 -13.84 32.36
CA ILE A 313 10.69 -13.58 31.80
C ILE A 313 10.18 -14.68 30.87
N ASN A 314 11.06 -15.59 30.43
CA ASN A 314 10.72 -16.68 29.51
C ASN A 314 10.72 -18.05 30.22
N CYS A 315 11.31 -18.14 31.42
CA CYS A 315 11.48 -19.41 32.11
C CYS A 315 10.13 -19.92 32.67
N PRO A 316 9.86 -21.23 32.53
CA PRO A 316 8.65 -21.83 33.07
C PRO A 316 8.82 -22.09 34.58
N PHE A 317 8.91 -21.03 35.38
CA PHE A 317 9.28 -21.06 36.81
C PHE A 317 8.35 -21.90 37.73
N LYS A 318 7.20 -22.36 37.22
CA LYS A 318 6.27 -23.22 37.96
C LYS A 318 6.56 -24.71 37.81
N ILE A 319 7.41 -25.11 36.87
CA ILE A 319 7.72 -26.50 36.58
C ILE A 319 9.24 -26.71 36.51
N SER A 320 9.69 -27.92 36.83
CA SER A 320 11.04 -28.34 36.52
C SER A 320 11.12 -28.76 35.05
N THR A 321 12.07 -28.20 34.29
CA THR A 321 12.27 -28.57 32.88
C THR A 321 13.34 -29.64 32.77
N HIS A 322 12.97 -30.81 32.28
CA HIS A 322 13.90 -31.90 31.96
C HIS A 322 13.88 -32.16 30.46
N ASN A 323 15.02 -31.98 29.79
CA ASN A 323 15.18 -32.25 28.35
C ASN A 323 16.64 -32.62 28.04
N THR A 324 16.91 -32.97 26.78
CA THR A 324 18.26 -33.36 26.32
C THR A 324 19.02 -32.22 25.62
N GLN A 325 18.54 -30.97 25.74
CA GLN A 325 19.20 -29.82 25.12
C GLN A 325 20.31 -29.32 26.04
N LEU A 326 21.52 -29.17 25.49
CA LEU A 326 22.70 -28.75 26.21
C LEU A 326 23.38 -27.54 25.56
N ASP A 327 24.26 -26.90 26.34
CA ASP A 327 25.21 -25.88 25.93
C ASP A 327 24.53 -24.64 25.36
N GLY A 328 24.99 -24.16 24.21
CA GLY A 328 24.49 -22.93 23.58
C GLY A 328 25.05 -21.64 24.20
N HIS A 329 25.01 -20.57 23.41
CA HIS A 329 25.49 -19.26 23.84
C HIS A 329 24.73 -18.76 25.09
N MET A 330 25.48 -18.32 26.11
CA MET A 330 24.95 -17.81 27.39
C MET A 330 24.03 -18.82 28.11
N CYS A 331 24.47 -20.07 28.26
CA CYS A 331 23.83 -21.01 29.17
C CYS A 331 24.00 -20.53 30.63
N LEU A 332 22.89 -20.36 31.34
CA LEU A 332 22.78 -19.85 32.71
C LEU A 332 22.49 -20.97 33.73
N THR A 333 22.24 -22.20 33.27
CA THR A 333 21.93 -23.35 34.12
C THR A 333 23.12 -24.31 34.21
N ASP A 334 23.02 -25.30 35.09
CA ASP A 334 23.97 -26.41 35.27
C ASP A 334 23.95 -27.45 34.13
N ASN A 335 23.30 -27.14 33.00
CA ASN A 335 23.25 -27.99 31.82
C ASN A 335 22.68 -29.40 32.09
N GLN A 336 21.57 -29.47 32.82
CA GLN A 336 20.89 -30.72 33.18
C GLN A 336 21.68 -31.59 34.16
N ASP A 337 22.60 -31.03 34.96
CA ASP A 337 23.27 -31.69 36.10
C ASP A 337 23.79 -33.11 35.83
N GLY A 338 24.46 -33.31 34.68
CA GLY A 338 25.07 -34.60 34.32
C GLY A 338 24.09 -35.68 33.83
N GLN A 339 22.82 -35.34 33.56
CA GLN A 339 21.83 -36.27 33.01
C GLN A 339 22.16 -36.71 31.57
N PRO A 340 21.71 -37.91 31.13
CA PRO A 340 21.91 -38.37 29.75
C PRO A 340 21.32 -37.41 28.70
N THR A 341 22.06 -37.22 27.60
CA THR A 341 21.92 -36.06 26.70
C THR A 341 21.28 -36.38 25.34
N TYR A 342 20.69 -37.56 25.18
CA TYR A 342 20.20 -38.07 23.88
C TYR A 342 18.93 -38.92 24.02
N HIS A 343 18.15 -39.02 22.94
CA HIS A 343 16.88 -39.75 22.86
C HIS A 343 16.69 -40.42 21.48
N PRO A 344 16.19 -41.67 21.38
CA PRO A 344 15.97 -42.59 22.48
C PRO A 344 17.32 -43.02 23.05
N ASN A 345 17.40 -43.05 24.37
CA ASN A 345 18.42 -43.81 25.08
C ASN A 345 17.75 -45.10 25.60
N SER A 346 18.45 -45.93 26.38
CA SER A 346 17.88 -47.16 26.98
C SER A 346 16.65 -46.91 27.89
N PHE A 347 16.17 -45.66 27.98
CA PHE A 347 15.04 -45.15 28.76
C PHE A 347 13.95 -44.40 27.90
N HIS A 348 13.57 -44.98 26.74
CA HIS A 348 12.32 -44.80 25.91
C HIS A 348 12.03 -43.50 25.08
N GLY A 349 11.55 -43.70 23.81
CA GLY A 349 11.34 -42.80 22.63
C GLY A 349 9.90 -42.23 22.37
N PRO A 350 9.64 -41.17 21.52
CA PRO A 350 9.08 -41.36 20.13
C PRO A 350 9.29 -40.22 19.05
N VAL A 351 8.81 -40.42 17.79
CA VAL A 351 8.82 -39.51 16.58
C VAL A 351 7.51 -39.63 15.76
N GLU A 352 7.04 -38.56 15.06
CA GLU A 352 5.93 -38.60 14.06
C GLU A 352 6.15 -37.73 12.80
N GLN A 353 5.42 -38.04 11.71
CA GLN A 353 5.37 -37.34 10.40
C GLN A 353 3.91 -37.07 9.95
N GLY A 354 3.71 -36.11 9.03
CA GLY A 354 2.41 -35.90 8.36
C GLY A 354 2.45 -35.05 7.07
N GLU A 355 1.47 -35.28 6.17
CA GLU A 355 1.30 -34.71 4.81
C GLU A 355 0.19 -33.63 4.72
N GLN A 356 0.17 -32.86 3.61
CA GLN A 356 -0.72 -31.69 3.37
C GLN A 356 -1.70 -31.84 2.18
N VAL A 357 -2.86 -31.16 2.27
CA VAL A 357 -3.85 -30.99 1.18
C VAL A 357 -4.17 -29.49 0.96
N ARG A 358 -4.53 -29.08 -0.27
CA ARG A 358 -4.90 -27.71 -0.67
C ARG A 358 -6.34 -27.62 -1.20
N GLU A 359 -7.03 -26.53 -0.86
CA GLU A 359 -8.36 -26.15 -1.37
C GLU A 359 -8.44 -24.66 -1.76
N LYS A 360 -9.45 -24.31 -2.59
CA LYS A 360 -9.84 -22.96 -3.01
C LYS A 360 -10.97 -22.42 -2.13
N ALA A 361 -10.97 -21.12 -1.83
CA ALA A 361 -12.00 -20.48 -1.01
C ALA A 361 -12.38 -19.08 -1.48
N ASP A 362 -13.64 -18.72 -1.24
CA ASP A 362 -14.27 -17.41 -1.45
C ASP A 362 -13.72 -16.33 -0.49
N VAL A 363 -13.67 -15.07 -0.95
CA VAL A 363 -12.89 -13.98 -0.33
C VAL A 363 -13.66 -12.65 -0.18
N TYR A 364 -14.84 -12.47 -0.77
CA TYR A 364 -15.54 -11.15 -0.76
C TYR A 364 -16.78 -11.07 0.13
N ASP A 365 -17.40 -12.20 0.49
CA ASP A 365 -18.66 -12.24 1.23
C ASP A 365 -18.60 -11.60 2.64
N GLN A 366 -17.60 -11.96 3.45
CA GLN A 366 -17.45 -11.37 4.79
C GLN A 366 -17.06 -9.88 4.78
N PRO A 367 -16.17 -9.39 3.88
CA PRO A 367 -16.02 -7.96 3.64
C PRO A 367 -17.34 -7.24 3.33
N ALA A 368 -18.19 -7.83 2.49
CA ALA A 368 -19.49 -7.25 2.13
C ALA A 368 -20.42 -7.18 3.36
N THR A 369 -20.51 -8.28 4.09
CA THR A 369 -21.25 -8.36 5.36
C THR A 369 -20.76 -7.32 6.37
N PHE A 370 -19.45 -7.10 6.48
CA PHE A 370 -18.88 -6.08 7.34
C PHE A 370 -19.36 -4.67 6.97
N TRP A 371 -19.32 -4.32 5.68
CA TRP A 371 -19.84 -3.04 5.19
C TRP A 371 -21.34 -2.87 5.45
N GLU A 372 -22.14 -3.89 5.14
CA GLU A 372 -23.60 -3.79 5.10
C GLU A 372 -24.26 -3.91 6.48
N LYS A 373 -23.73 -4.79 7.34
CA LYS A 373 -24.42 -5.21 8.58
C LYS A 373 -23.68 -4.84 9.86
N VAL A 374 -22.39 -4.50 9.78
CA VAL A 374 -21.56 -4.20 10.97
C VAL A 374 -21.32 -2.71 11.11
N LEU A 375 -20.98 -2.01 10.02
CA LEU A 375 -20.69 -0.59 10.07
C LEU A 375 -21.98 0.25 10.04
N ASP A 376 -22.06 1.22 10.95
CA ASP A 376 -23.02 2.32 10.83
C ASP A 376 -22.60 3.34 9.76
N GLU A 377 -23.48 4.28 9.42
CA GLU A 377 -23.21 5.25 8.35
C GLU A 377 -22.02 6.17 8.64
N GLY A 378 -21.82 6.57 9.91
CA GLY A 378 -20.67 7.38 10.31
C GLY A 378 -19.36 6.60 10.19
N GLN A 379 -19.38 5.32 10.57
CA GLN A 379 -18.24 4.41 10.42
C GLN A 379 -17.91 4.12 8.95
N ARG A 380 -18.92 3.95 8.10
CA ARG A 380 -18.76 3.80 6.65
C ARG A 380 -18.08 5.03 6.04
N GLN A 381 -18.53 6.22 6.42
CA GLN A 381 -17.94 7.48 5.97
C GLN A 381 -16.47 7.60 6.39
N ARG A 382 -16.16 7.36 7.67
CA ARG A 382 -14.77 7.37 8.17
C ARG A 382 -13.90 6.33 7.49
N LEU A 383 -14.40 5.12 7.26
CA LEU A 383 -13.68 4.07 6.53
C LEU A 383 -13.28 4.55 5.12
N VAL A 384 -14.24 5.13 4.39
CA VAL A 384 -14.00 5.69 3.05
C VAL A 384 -12.97 6.80 3.10
N GLU A 385 -13.11 7.77 4.01
CA GLU A 385 -12.19 8.90 4.18
C GLU A 385 -10.75 8.43 4.50
N ASN A 386 -10.62 7.45 5.39
CA ASN A 386 -9.33 6.88 5.78
C ASN A 386 -8.66 6.16 4.59
N ILE A 387 -9.43 5.37 3.83
CA ILE A 387 -8.93 4.68 2.63
C ILE A 387 -8.53 5.70 1.57
N VAL A 388 -9.39 6.67 1.25
CA VAL A 388 -9.10 7.72 0.25
C VAL A 388 -7.86 8.52 0.68
N GLY A 389 -7.76 8.88 1.96
CA GLY A 389 -6.63 9.59 2.52
C GLY A 389 -5.28 8.93 2.29
N ALA A 390 -5.23 7.59 2.34
CA ALA A 390 -4.01 6.82 2.09
C ALA A 390 -3.84 6.43 0.60
N LEU A 391 -4.92 5.99 -0.07
CA LEU A 391 -4.90 5.49 -1.44
C LEU A 391 -4.64 6.60 -2.47
N LYS A 392 -5.03 7.86 -2.19
CA LYS A 392 -4.74 9.01 -3.06
C LYS A 392 -3.25 9.26 -3.30
N LEU A 393 -2.40 8.76 -2.41
CA LEU A 393 -0.94 8.86 -2.52
C LEU A 393 -0.34 7.77 -3.43
N CYS A 394 -1.15 6.81 -3.88
CA CYS A 394 -0.71 5.72 -4.74
C CYS A 394 -0.73 6.10 -6.23
N ALA A 395 -0.02 5.34 -7.06
CA ALA A 395 -0.06 5.51 -8.51
C ALA A 395 -1.46 5.17 -9.08
N PRO A 396 -1.94 5.86 -10.13
CA PRO A 396 -3.30 5.66 -10.66
C PRO A 396 -3.67 4.20 -10.99
N PRO A 397 -2.77 3.35 -11.55
CA PRO A 397 -3.11 1.94 -11.79
C PRO A 397 -3.44 1.16 -10.51
N ILE A 398 -2.73 1.45 -9.41
CA ILE A 398 -2.98 0.82 -8.10
C ILE A 398 -4.31 1.32 -7.54
N GLN A 399 -4.60 2.62 -7.65
CA GLN A 399 -5.88 3.19 -7.23
C GLN A 399 -7.05 2.52 -7.95
N LEU A 400 -6.98 2.43 -9.28
CA LEU A 400 -8.02 1.79 -10.11
C LEU A 400 -8.23 0.33 -9.73
N ARG A 401 -7.14 -0.45 -9.59
CA ARG A 401 -7.24 -1.87 -9.23
C ARG A 401 -7.80 -2.06 -7.82
N THR A 402 -7.41 -1.22 -6.86
CA THR A 402 -7.97 -1.26 -5.49
C THR A 402 -9.48 -0.99 -5.51
N VAL A 403 -9.93 0.04 -6.25
CA VAL A 403 -11.36 0.33 -6.42
C VAL A 403 -12.09 -0.84 -7.07
N GLN A 404 -11.49 -1.51 -8.06
CA GLN A 404 -12.07 -2.71 -8.67
C GLN A 404 -12.22 -3.88 -7.67
N GLN A 405 -11.30 -4.04 -6.72
CA GLN A 405 -11.47 -5.03 -5.65
C GLN A 405 -12.61 -4.64 -4.69
N PHE A 406 -12.70 -3.35 -4.32
CA PHE A 406 -13.83 -2.87 -3.51
C PHE A 406 -15.17 -3.02 -4.22
N ASN A 407 -15.22 -2.90 -5.55
CA ASN A 407 -16.45 -3.11 -6.31
C ASN A 407 -16.96 -4.55 -6.24
N LYS A 408 -16.05 -5.52 -6.05
CA LYS A 408 -16.41 -6.92 -5.79
C LYS A 408 -16.87 -7.17 -4.35
N VAL A 409 -16.48 -6.30 -3.42
CA VAL A 409 -16.99 -6.31 -2.03
C VAL A 409 -18.39 -5.70 -2.00
N ASN A 410 -18.53 -4.44 -2.42
CA ASN A 410 -19.80 -3.74 -2.48
C ASN A 410 -19.71 -2.53 -3.43
N GLN A 411 -20.72 -2.34 -4.29
CA GLN A 411 -20.70 -1.28 -5.30
C GLN A 411 -20.83 0.13 -4.72
N ASP A 412 -21.64 0.32 -3.67
CA ASP A 412 -21.77 1.63 -3.00
C ASP A 412 -20.45 2.02 -2.35
N PHE A 413 -19.82 1.08 -1.63
CA PHE A 413 -18.50 1.30 -1.04
C PHE A 413 -17.46 1.73 -2.09
N ALA A 414 -17.38 1.02 -3.21
CA ALA A 414 -16.45 1.33 -4.29
C ALA A 414 -16.73 2.71 -4.91
N LYS A 415 -18.01 3.04 -5.16
CA LYS A 415 -18.43 4.36 -5.69
C LYS A 415 -18.03 5.49 -4.75
N ARG A 416 -18.19 5.33 -3.44
CA ARG A 416 -17.79 6.34 -2.44
C ARG A 416 -16.28 6.55 -2.41
N VAL A 417 -15.49 5.46 -2.42
CA VAL A 417 -14.03 5.56 -2.50
C VAL A 417 -13.59 6.22 -3.81
N GLN A 418 -14.19 5.81 -4.94
CA GLN A 418 -13.89 6.39 -6.25
C GLN A 418 -14.22 7.89 -6.30
N LYS A 419 -15.40 8.28 -5.82
CA LYS A 419 -15.80 9.68 -5.72
C LYS A 419 -14.81 10.49 -4.86
N GLY A 420 -14.39 9.98 -3.70
CA GLY A 420 -13.41 10.66 -2.86
C GLY A 420 -12.03 10.81 -3.52
N LEU A 421 -11.60 9.82 -4.31
CA LEU A 421 -10.38 9.93 -5.12
C LEU A 421 -10.55 10.96 -6.25
N GLU A 422 -11.68 10.96 -6.95
CA GLU A 422 -12.00 11.90 -8.02
C GLU A 422 -12.09 13.34 -7.50
N GLU A 423 -12.69 13.56 -6.33
CA GLU A 423 -12.73 14.86 -5.66
C GLU A 423 -11.34 15.35 -5.25
N HIS A 424 -10.45 14.45 -4.81
CA HIS A 424 -9.05 14.81 -4.56
C HIS A 424 -8.32 15.18 -5.85
N VAL A 425 -8.57 14.44 -6.94
CA VAL A 425 -8.05 14.76 -8.27
C VAL A 425 -8.65 16.08 -8.76
N ARG A 426 -9.92 16.40 -8.46
CA ARG A 426 -10.55 17.71 -8.75
C ARG A 426 -9.94 18.84 -7.91
N PHE A 427 -9.48 18.56 -6.69
CA PHE A 427 -8.69 19.49 -5.87
C PHE A 427 -7.23 19.63 -6.36
N GLN A 428 -6.68 18.62 -7.06
CA GLN A 428 -5.38 18.68 -7.74
C GLN A 428 -5.46 19.11 -9.22
N ILE A 429 -6.66 19.19 -9.78
CA ILE A 429 -6.96 19.66 -11.13
C ILE A 429 -7.90 20.84 -11.00
N ASP A 430 -7.33 22.02 -10.74
CA ASP A 430 -7.76 23.21 -11.48
C ASP A 430 -6.66 24.25 -11.70
N LEU A 431 -5.50 23.80 -12.20
CA LEU A 431 -4.49 24.67 -12.82
C LEU A 431 -4.17 24.27 -14.27
N ASN A 432 -4.54 23.05 -14.68
CA ASN A 432 -4.40 22.58 -16.06
C ASN A 432 -5.68 22.76 -16.90
N PHE A 433 -6.85 23.00 -16.29
CA PHE A 433 -8.08 23.33 -17.02
C PHE A 433 -8.16 24.83 -17.38
N LEU A 434 -7.54 25.71 -16.57
CA LEU A 434 -7.33 27.13 -16.89
C LEU A 434 -6.31 27.39 -18.01
N LEU A 435 -5.57 26.37 -18.47
CA LEU A 435 -4.53 26.53 -19.51
C LEU A 435 -5.06 26.54 -20.95
N LYS A 436 -6.33 26.21 -21.17
CA LYS A 436 -6.87 26.07 -22.55
C LYS A 436 -7.54 27.34 -23.09
N CYS A 437 -7.95 28.29 -22.24
CA CYS A 437 -8.60 29.54 -22.63
C CYS A 437 -7.63 30.74 -22.58
N ARG A 438 -7.66 31.64 -23.58
CA ARG A 438 -6.85 32.89 -23.57
C ARG A 438 -7.21 33.81 -22.41
N ALA A 439 -8.50 33.93 -22.07
CA ALA A 439 -8.97 34.78 -20.97
C ALA A 439 -8.41 34.30 -19.60
N CYS A 440 -8.45 33.00 -19.35
CA CYS A 440 -7.95 32.40 -18.12
C CYS A 440 -6.42 32.52 -17.95
N ARG A 441 -5.66 32.59 -19.05
CA ARG A 441 -4.22 32.86 -19.01
C ARG A 441 -3.91 34.30 -18.59
N PHE A 442 -4.70 35.26 -19.05
CA PHE A 442 -4.58 36.68 -18.70
C PHE A 442 -4.93 36.92 -17.22
N ASP A 443 -6.01 36.32 -16.74
CA ASP A 443 -6.45 36.43 -15.34
C ASP A 443 -5.43 35.81 -14.36
N ARG A 444 -4.74 34.73 -14.76
CA ARG A 444 -3.62 34.16 -14.00
C ARG A 444 -2.42 35.10 -13.91
N SER A 445 -2.05 35.74 -15.02
CA SER A 445 -0.97 36.73 -15.07
C SER A 445 -1.23 37.93 -14.15
N LEU A 446 -2.48 38.39 -14.10
CA LEU A 446 -2.98 39.41 -13.18
C LEU A 446 -2.83 39.02 -11.71
N LEU A 447 -3.24 37.80 -11.35
CA LEU A 447 -3.14 37.25 -9.98
C LEU A 447 -1.68 37.00 -9.54
N LEU A 448 -0.80 36.67 -10.48
CA LEU A 448 0.65 36.48 -10.24
C LEU A 448 1.45 37.78 -10.20
N GLY A 449 0.78 38.93 -10.22
CA GLY A 449 1.41 40.23 -9.96
C GLY A 449 2.04 40.90 -11.18
N MET A 450 1.59 40.60 -12.41
CA MET A 450 1.99 41.42 -13.56
C MET A 450 1.57 42.88 -13.37
N ASN A 451 2.52 43.80 -13.51
CA ASN A 451 2.30 45.24 -13.49
C ASN A 451 2.28 45.76 -14.94
N LEU A 452 1.21 46.46 -15.33
CA LEU A 452 1.07 47.04 -16.67
C LEU A 452 2.00 48.23 -16.90
N GLU A 453 2.52 48.85 -15.85
CA GLU A 453 3.42 50.02 -15.98
C GLU A 453 4.71 49.70 -16.74
N VAL A 454 5.07 48.42 -16.85
CA VAL A 454 6.29 47.93 -17.50
C VAL A 454 6.09 47.57 -18.98
N LEU A 455 4.84 47.56 -19.47
CA LEU A 455 4.52 47.25 -20.85
C LEU A 455 4.47 48.54 -21.69
N LYS A 456 5.19 48.57 -22.82
CA LYS A 456 5.08 49.66 -23.81
C LYS A 456 3.72 49.59 -24.50
N ILE A 457 2.80 50.45 -24.09
CA ILE A 457 1.50 50.62 -24.73
C ILE A 457 1.69 51.56 -25.92
N PRO A 458 1.24 51.20 -27.14
CA PRO A 458 1.30 52.07 -28.31
C PRO A 458 0.60 53.41 -28.06
N ASP A 459 1.16 54.52 -28.54
CA ASP A 459 0.67 55.90 -28.29
C ASP A 459 -0.75 56.17 -28.82
N CYS A 460 -1.29 55.28 -29.67
CA CYS A 460 -2.65 55.36 -30.19
C CYS A 460 -3.73 54.79 -29.25
N LEU A 461 -3.35 54.28 -28.08
CA LEU A 461 -4.26 53.72 -27.08
C LEU A 461 -4.19 54.53 -25.77
N ASP A 462 -5.35 54.83 -25.19
CA ASP A 462 -5.45 55.55 -23.92
C ASP A 462 -4.94 54.69 -22.76
N ARG A 463 -3.70 54.99 -22.34
CA ARG A 463 -2.98 54.28 -21.29
C ARG A 463 -3.74 54.29 -19.97
N ASP A 464 -4.34 55.41 -19.60
CA ASP A 464 -4.92 55.59 -18.27
C ASP A 464 -6.21 54.77 -18.13
N SER A 465 -7.01 54.74 -19.19
CA SER A 465 -8.23 53.90 -19.26
C SER A 465 -7.92 52.40 -19.21
N ILE A 466 -6.88 51.96 -19.94
CA ILE A 466 -6.44 50.54 -19.95
C ILE A 466 -5.89 50.12 -18.58
N VAL A 467 -5.10 50.97 -17.93
CA VAL A 467 -4.56 50.69 -16.59
C VAL A 467 -5.67 50.65 -15.54
N ALA A 468 -6.69 51.51 -15.65
CA ALA A 468 -7.85 51.51 -14.76
C ALA A 468 -8.69 50.22 -14.90
N GLU A 469 -9.00 49.79 -16.12
CA GLU A 469 -9.76 48.56 -16.38
C GLU A 469 -9.04 47.30 -15.89
N PHE A 470 -7.72 47.24 -16.11
CA PHE A 470 -6.88 46.12 -15.65
C PHE A 470 -6.79 46.07 -14.13
N SER A 471 -6.68 47.23 -13.46
CA SER A 471 -6.63 47.32 -12.01
C SER A 471 -7.97 46.91 -11.38
N ALA A 472 -9.10 47.34 -11.96
CA ALA A 472 -10.42 46.92 -11.54
C ALA A 472 -10.64 45.41 -11.69
N ARG A 473 -10.20 44.83 -12.82
CA ARG A 473 -10.26 43.37 -13.06
C ARG A 473 -9.36 42.59 -12.09
N LYS A 474 -8.18 43.11 -11.76
CA LYS A 474 -7.28 42.52 -10.75
C LYS A 474 -7.94 42.49 -9.37
N HIS A 475 -8.54 43.59 -8.93
CA HIS A 475 -9.26 43.65 -7.65
C HIS A 475 -10.45 42.69 -7.60
N SER A 476 -11.25 42.63 -8.66
CA SER A 476 -12.36 41.67 -8.75
C SER A 476 -11.89 40.21 -8.63
N LEU A 477 -10.76 39.87 -9.26
CA LEU A 477 -10.16 38.53 -9.17
C LEU A 477 -9.61 38.24 -7.77
N LEU A 478 -8.92 39.19 -7.14
CA LEU A 478 -8.38 39.02 -5.79
C LEU A 478 -9.49 38.81 -4.76
N GLU A 479 -10.59 39.55 -4.87
CA GLU A 479 -11.75 39.37 -3.99
C GLU A 479 -12.46 38.03 -4.23
N LYS A 480 -12.59 37.61 -5.49
CA LYS A 480 -13.19 36.33 -5.88
C LYS A 480 -12.41 35.11 -5.38
N TYR A 481 -11.09 35.21 -5.25
CA TYR A 481 -10.21 34.10 -4.88
C TYR A 481 -9.52 34.28 -3.50
N LYS A 482 -10.01 35.19 -2.65
CA LYS A 482 -9.41 35.53 -1.35
C LYS A 482 -9.24 34.34 -0.38
N ASP A 483 -10.08 33.31 -0.52
CA ASP A 483 -10.08 32.12 0.34
C ASP A 483 -9.24 30.94 -0.22
N TYR A 484 -8.61 31.10 -1.40
CA TYR A 484 -7.82 30.05 -2.06
C TYR A 484 -6.31 30.23 -1.82
N LYS A 485 -5.62 29.16 -1.36
CA LYS A 485 -4.16 29.19 -1.11
C LYS A 485 -3.39 28.66 -2.32
N LEU A 486 -2.61 29.50 -2.99
CA LEU A 486 -1.78 29.12 -4.13
C LEU A 486 -0.57 28.29 -3.66
N ILE A 487 -0.51 27.00 -3.97
CA ILE A 487 0.63 26.12 -3.66
C ILE A 487 1.42 25.87 -4.95
N LEU A 488 2.60 26.45 -5.08
CA LEU A 488 3.52 26.16 -6.17
C LEU A 488 4.28 24.84 -5.88
N PRO A 489 4.33 23.89 -6.82
CA PRO A 489 5.14 22.68 -6.65
C PRO A 489 6.63 23.03 -6.49
N LYS A 490 7.29 22.44 -5.47
CA LYS A 490 8.75 22.57 -5.25
C LYS A 490 9.60 22.10 -6.46
N SER A 491 9.01 21.41 -7.43
CA SER A 491 9.65 20.91 -8.66
C SER A 491 10.07 21.99 -9.66
N PHE A 492 9.78 23.28 -9.43
CA PHE A 492 10.24 24.36 -10.30
C PHE A 492 11.68 24.84 -10.01
N ARG A 493 12.35 24.33 -8.96
CA ARG A 493 13.68 24.84 -8.56
C ARG A 493 14.90 23.99 -8.96
N LEU A 494 14.77 22.81 -9.55
CA LEU A 494 15.91 21.94 -9.86
C LEU A 494 15.64 21.06 -11.10
N LEU A 495 16.01 21.54 -12.29
CA LEU A 495 16.24 20.70 -13.47
C LEU A 495 17.52 21.15 -14.19
N THR A 496 18.63 20.99 -13.48
CA THR A 496 19.94 20.73 -14.07
C THR A 496 20.40 19.35 -13.61
N MET A 497 20.74 18.50 -14.58
CA MET A 497 21.58 17.29 -14.50
C MET A 497 20.93 15.88 -14.29
N GLN A 498 21.02 15.10 -15.39
CA GLN A 498 21.46 13.68 -15.53
C GLN A 498 20.55 12.49 -15.11
N ASN A 499 20.00 11.80 -16.14
CA ASN A 499 20.02 10.35 -16.50
C ASN A 499 20.08 9.25 -15.40
N ASN A 500 19.55 8.03 -15.50
CA ASN A 500 19.02 7.18 -16.59
C ASN A 500 18.39 5.89 -15.96
N CYS A 501 17.46 5.22 -16.67
CA CYS A 501 17.54 3.79 -17.08
C CYS A 501 16.20 3.02 -17.08
N GLY A 502 15.29 3.16 -16.11
CA GLY A 502 14.08 2.30 -16.05
C GLY A 502 12.88 2.72 -16.91
N VAL A 503 12.73 4.02 -17.19
CA VAL A 503 11.53 4.59 -17.85
C VAL A 503 11.64 4.58 -19.39
N LYS A 504 12.82 4.30 -19.93
CA LYS A 504 13.09 4.30 -21.38
C LYS A 504 12.52 3.09 -22.13
N ALA A 505 12.25 1.98 -21.45
CA ALA A 505 11.78 0.76 -22.12
C ALA A 505 10.31 0.84 -22.57
N LEU A 506 9.42 1.45 -21.77
CA LEU A 506 7.99 1.56 -22.09
C LEU A 506 7.64 2.69 -23.08
N GLN A 507 8.50 3.68 -23.25
CA GLN A 507 8.25 4.81 -24.17
C GLN A 507 8.70 4.55 -25.62
N ASN A 508 9.42 3.46 -25.88
CA ASN A 508 10.07 3.18 -27.16
C ASN A 508 9.20 2.39 -28.16
N ALA A 509 7.99 1.96 -27.79
CA ALA A 509 7.25 1.00 -28.64
C ALA A 509 6.57 1.60 -29.89
N THR A 510 6.31 2.90 -30.02
CA THR A 510 5.62 3.45 -31.22
C THR A 510 5.87 4.94 -31.45
N LYS A 511 7.06 5.33 -31.93
CA LYS A 511 7.30 6.71 -32.41
C LYS A 511 8.11 6.72 -33.72
N ILE A 512 7.38 6.60 -34.83
CA ILE A 512 7.93 6.73 -36.18
C ILE A 512 7.79 8.19 -36.65
N CYS A 513 8.79 8.70 -37.37
CA CYS A 513 8.73 10.01 -38.00
C CYS A 513 7.72 9.98 -39.14
N LEU A 514 6.66 10.80 -39.04
CA LEU A 514 5.58 10.84 -40.02
C LEU A 514 6.05 11.29 -41.43
N VAL A 515 7.16 12.04 -41.49
CA VAL A 515 7.74 12.54 -42.73
C VAL A 515 8.59 11.49 -43.46
N CYS A 516 9.34 10.64 -42.74
CA CYS A 516 10.36 9.78 -43.36
C CYS A 516 10.36 8.30 -42.93
N GLY A 517 9.51 7.91 -41.98
CA GLY A 517 9.48 6.52 -41.49
C GLY A 517 10.61 6.14 -40.53
N GLN A 518 11.58 7.03 -40.25
CA GLN A 518 12.67 6.76 -39.29
C GLN A 518 12.19 6.84 -37.84
N LEU A 519 12.86 6.13 -36.93
CA LEU A 519 12.57 6.22 -35.50
C LEU A 519 12.80 7.65 -34.97
N THR A 520 11.86 8.12 -34.14
CA THR A 520 11.96 9.42 -33.46
C THR A 520 11.46 9.30 -32.03
N TYR A 521 11.81 10.27 -31.19
CA TYR A 521 11.50 10.29 -29.76
C TYR A 521 10.82 11.59 -29.32
N CYS A 522 10.63 12.56 -30.21
CA CYS A 522 10.13 13.88 -29.86
C CYS A 522 9.30 14.53 -30.99
N LEU A 523 8.46 15.49 -30.59
CA LEU A 523 7.74 16.37 -31.51
C LEU A 523 8.68 17.50 -31.96
N HIS A 524 8.66 17.82 -33.24
CA HIS A 524 9.33 18.99 -33.79
C HIS A 524 8.35 19.79 -34.62
N TYR A 525 8.20 21.06 -34.27
CA TYR A 525 7.30 22.01 -34.94
C TYR A 525 5.86 21.49 -35.06
N GLY A 526 5.36 20.81 -34.02
CA GLY A 526 3.97 20.36 -33.93
C GLY A 526 3.73 18.88 -34.25
N ILE A 527 4.68 18.16 -34.88
CA ILE A 527 4.46 16.74 -35.27
C ILE A 527 5.62 15.81 -34.88
N LEU A 528 5.35 14.50 -34.85
CA LEU A 528 6.39 13.48 -34.66
C LEU A 528 7.31 13.43 -35.87
N SER A 529 8.52 13.98 -35.72
CA SER A 529 9.53 13.94 -36.79
C SER A 529 10.94 13.72 -36.25
N CYS A 530 11.84 13.15 -37.06
CA CYS A 530 13.22 12.91 -36.68
C CYS A 530 14.06 14.20 -36.80
N LYS A 531 15.24 14.22 -36.15
CA LYS A 531 16.17 15.36 -36.21
C LYS A 531 16.55 15.76 -37.65
N SER A 532 16.62 14.81 -38.58
CA SER A 532 16.93 15.06 -39.99
C SER A 532 15.80 15.83 -40.70
N CYS A 533 14.54 15.41 -40.52
CA CYS A 533 13.38 16.11 -41.08
C CYS A 533 13.20 17.50 -40.47
N LYS A 534 13.35 17.62 -39.14
CA LYS A 534 13.41 18.92 -38.44
C LYS A 534 14.43 19.86 -39.06
N SER A 535 15.65 19.37 -39.27
CA SER A 535 16.76 20.19 -39.75
C SER A 535 16.62 20.55 -41.22
N SER A 536 16.00 19.68 -42.03
CA SER A 536 15.67 19.96 -43.42
C SER A 536 14.59 21.04 -43.53
N PHE A 537 13.51 20.91 -42.74
CA PHE A 537 12.42 21.89 -42.66
C PHE A 537 12.94 23.28 -42.27
N ARG A 538 13.72 23.35 -41.19
CA ARG A 538 14.35 24.60 -40.74
C ARG A 538 15.29 25.21 -41.80
N ARG A 539 16.12 24.39 -42.46
CA ARG A 539 17.10 24.89 -43.44
C ARG A 539 16.45 25.50 -44.66
N ILE A 540 15.38 24.90 -45.17
CA ILE A 540 14.68 25.43 -46.35
C ILE A 540 14.09 26.80 -46.03
N ILE A 541 13.42 26.93 -44.87
CA ILE A 541 12.82 28.19 -44.40
C ILE A 541 13.88 29.28 -44.20
N LEU A 542 15.00 28.94 -43.55
CA LEU A 542 16.05 29.92 -43.27
C LEU A 542 16.90 30.30 -44.50
N SER A 543 16.87 29.49 -45.56
CA SER A 543 17.72 29.73 -46.74
C SER A 543 17.06 30.59 -47.81
N GLU A 544 15.75 30.85 -47.73
CA GLU A 544 14.91 31.44 -48.78
C GLU A 544 14.95 30.74 -50.15
N LYS A 545 15.72 29.65 -50.29
CA LYS A 545 15.88 28.91 -51.54
C LYS A 545 14.60 28.15 -51.87
N ARG A 546 14.05 28.44 -53.05
CA ARG A 546 12.88 27.75 -53.59
C ARG A 546 13.30 26.49 -54.33
N PHE A 547 12.88 25.34 -53.81
CA PHE A 547 13.07 24.04 -54.46
C PHE A 547 11.77 23.63 -55.15
N ALA A 548 11.87 23.28 -56.43
CA ALA A 548 10.79 22.69 -57.22
C ALA A 548 11.18 21.25 -57.60
N CYS A 549 10.20 20.34 -57.58
CA CYS A 549 10.40 18.97 -58.05
C CYS A 549 9.98 18.86 -59.52
N SER A 550 10.80 18.22 -60.36
CA SER A 550 10.46 17.91 -61.75
C SER A 550 9.41 16.81 -61.90
N LYS A 551 9.19 15.99 -60.86
CA LYS A 551 8.17 14.94 -60.77
C LYS A 551 7.59 14.88 -59.35
N PRO A 552 6.62 15.73 -58.98
CA PRO A 552 6.11 15.81 -57.61
C PRO A 552 5.23 14.59 -57.27
N THR A 553 5.86 13.52 -56.76
CA THR A 553 5.19 12.32 -56.28
C THR A 553 5.39 12.19 -54.76
N LEU A 554 4.35 12.48 -53.96
CA LEU A 554 4.40 12.31 -52.51
C LEU A 554 4.21 10.84 -52.07
N ASP A 555 3.91 9.98 -53.05
CA ASP A 555 3.54 8.57 -52.92
C ASP A 555 4.78 7.67 -52.79
N ASP A 556 5.89 8.11 -53.37
CA ASP A 556 7.17 7.42 -53.27
C ASP A 556 8.01 8.02 -52.13
N ILE A 557 8.07 7.30 -51.01
CA ILE A 557 8.87 7.71 -49.85
C ILE A 557 10.36 7.86 -50.19
N ASN A 558 10.90 7.04 -51.09
CA ASN A 558 12.32 7.11 -51.48
C ASN A 558 12.60 8.37 -52.30
N HIS A 559 11.67 8.76 -53.18
CA HIS A 559 11.72 10.02 -53.90
C HIS A 559 11.59 11.22 -52.94
N VAL A 560 10.63 11.18 -52.02
CA VAL A 560 10.42 12.22 -50.99
C VAL A 560 11.69 12.44 -50.16
N LEU A 561 12.43 11.39 -49.81
CA LEU A 561 13.65 11.53 -49.01
C LEU A 561 14.83 12.11 -49.79
N LYS A 562 14.90 11.87 -51.09
CA LYS A 562 15.95 12.37 -51.98
C LYS A 562 15.66 13.78 -52.49
N CYS A 563 14.40 14.14 -52.71
CA CYS A 563 13.97 15.43 -53.23
C CYS A 563 13.66 16.42 -52.10
N ARG A 564 14.43 17.53 -52.02
CA ARG A 564 14.26 18.57 -50.98
C ARG A 564 12.87 19.23 -51.03
N ALA A 565 12.33 19.44 -52.23
CA ALA A 565 11.00 20.03 -52.42
C ALA A 565 9.89 19.11 -51.88
N CYS A 566 9.86 17.84 -52.33
CA CYS A 566 8.87 16.87 -51.90
C CYS A 566 8.94 16.57 -50.39
N ARG A 567 10.14 16.56 -49.79
CA ARG A 567 10.32 16.40 -48.34
C ARG A 567 9.71 17.54 -47.54
N PHE A 568 9.83 18.76 -48.05
CA PHE A 568 9.30 19.97 -47.43
C PHE A 568 7.78 20.03 -47.57
N ASP A 569 7.26 19.74 -48.77
CA ASP A 569 5.82 19.70 -49.04
C ASP A 569 5.12 18.66 -48.16
N ARG A 570 5.71 17.46 -47.99
CA ARG A 570 5.20 16.44 -47.06
C ARG A 570 5.22 16.90 -45.60
N SER A 571 6.22 17.70 -45.20
CA SER A 571 6.33 18.24 -43.84
C SER A 571 5.22 19.26 -43.54
N LEU A 572 4.92 20.14 -44.50
CA LEU A 572 3.82 21.11 -44.40
C LEU A 572 2.45 20.42 -44.40
N LEU A 573 2.25 19.44 -45.29
CA LEU A 573 1.02 18.67 -45.40
C LEU A 573 0.69 17.93 -44.09
N LEU A 574 1.70 17.38 -43.42
CA LEU A 574 1.55 16.67 -42.15
C LEU A 574 1.40 17.60 -40.94
N GLY A 575 1.57 18.92 -41.10
CA GLY A 575 1.30 19.90 -40.05
C GLY A 575 2.52 20.47 -39.33
N MET A 576 3.74 20.41 -39.91
CA MET A 576 4.88 21.15 -39.34
C MET A 576 4.64 22.66 -39.39
N ASN A 577 4.62 23.31 -38.23
CA ASN A 577 4.34 24.74 -38.11
C ASN A 577 5.62 25.60 -38.24
N PRO A 578 5.75 26.43 -39.29
CA PRO A 578 6.89 27.35 -39.44
C PRO A 578 6.95 28.44 -38.35
N GLU A 579 5.83 28.83 -37.73
CA GLU A 579 5.81 29.85 -36.65
C GLU A 579 6.55 29.39 -35.39
N ALA A 580 6.73 28.07 -35.23
CA ALA A 580 7.51 27.50 -34.13
C ALA A 580 9.04 27.69 -34.32
N LEU A 581 9.48 28.30 -35.42
CA LEU A 581 10.89 28.63 -35.68
C LEU A 581 11.25 30.02 -35.14
N LYS A 582 12.43 30.11 -34.52
CA LYS A 582 13.10 31.40 -34.28
C LYS A 582 13.78 31.85 -35.58
N LEU A 583 13.26 32.91 -36.20
CA LEU A 583 13.83 33.54 -37.39
C LEU A 583 14.83 34.65 -36.98
N PRO A 584 15.94 34.84 -37.72
CA PRO A 584 16.80 36.02 -37.60
C PRO A 584 16.02 37.31 -37.93
N ASP A 585 16.43 38.43 -37.34
CA ASP A 585 15.75 39.74 -37.50
C ASP A 585 15.74 40.27 -38.94
N CYS A 586 16.62 39.75 -39.80
CA CYS A 586 16.68 40.09 -41.23
C CYS A 586 15.65 39.37 -42.11
N LEU A 587 14.84 38.45 -41.55
CA LEU A 587 13.78 37.73 -42.27
C LEU A 587 12.41 38.22 -41.80
N ASP A 588 11.58 38.68 -42.74
CA ASP A 588 10.20 39.07 -42.43
C ASP A 588 9.34 37.84 -42.13
N ARG A 589 8.94 37.71 -40.87
CA ARG A 589 8.14 36.59 -40.38
C ARG A 589 6.78 36.52 -41.06
N ASP A 590 6.12 37.66 -41.26
CA ASP A 590 4.73 37.68 -41.70
C ASP A 590 4.63 37.31 -43.17
N SER A 591 5.53 37.81 -44.02
CA SER A 591 5.67 37.36 -45.42
C SER A 591 5.98 35.86 -45.52
N ILE A 592 6.90 35.35 -44.70
CA ILE A 592 7.27 33.93 -44.71
C ILE A 592 6.08 33.03 -44.29
N VAL A 593 5.35 33.41 -43.24
CA VAL A 593 4.18 32.66 -42.76
C VAL A 593 3.04 32.70 -43.79
N ALA A 594 2.82 33.85 -44.44
CA ALA A 594 1.81 33.99 -45.50
C ALA A 594 2.15 33.10 -46.71
N GLU A 595 3.41 33.09 -47.17
CA GLU A 595 3.86 32.26 -48.30
C GLU A 595 3.65 30.76 -48.00
N PHE A 596 4.08 30.29 -46.82
CA PHE A 596 3.95 28.87 -46.47
C PHE A 596 2.51 28.44 -46.20
N SER A 597 1.67 29.34 -45.70
CA SER A 597 0.23 29.08 -45.54
C SER A 597 -0.44 28.93 -46.90
N ALA A 598 -0.11 29.79 -47.87
CA ALA A 598 -0.59 29.67 -49.25
C ALA A 598 -0.12 28.36 -49.91
N ARG A 599 1.15 27.99 -49.74
CA ARG A 599 1.72 26.72 -50.25
C ARG A 599 1.05 25.50 -49.61
N LYS A 600 0.77 25.55 -48.30
CA LYS A 600 0.06 24.48 -47.57
C LYS A 600 -1.38 24.33 -48.07
N HIS A 601 -2.11 25.42 -48.28
CA HIS A 601 -3.47 25.36 -48.84
C HIS A 601 -3.48 24.78 -50.25
N SER A 602 -2.53 25.17 -51.11
CA SER A 602 -2.39 24.58 -52.44
C SER A 602 -2.13 23.07 -52.40
N LEU A 603 -1.29 22.59 -51.45
CA LEU A 603 -1.03 21.17 -51.25
C LEU A 603 -2.25 20.40 -50.73
N LEU A 604 -3.00 20.98 -49.78
CA LEU A 604 -4.20 20.36 -49.23
C LEU A 604 -5.27 20.18 -50.31
N GLU A 605 -5.46 21.16 -51.18
CA GLU A 605 -6.40 21.03 -52.30
C GLU A 605 -5.94 20.00 -53.33
N LYS A 606 -4.63 20.00 -53.66
CA LYS A 606 -4.04 19.06 -54.63
C LYS A 606 -4.08 17.60 -54.17
N TYR A 607 -3.99 17.35 -52.86
CA TYR A 607 -3.93 16.01 -52.27
C TYR A 607 -5.15 15.71 -51.37
N LYS A 608 -6.31 16.35 -51.63
CA LYS A 608 -7.52 16.20 -50.81
C LYS A 608 -8.04 14.75 -50.71
N ASP A 609 -7.88 13.97 -51.77
CA ASP A 609 -8.31 12.57 -51.86
C ASP A 609 -7.18 11.58 -51.50
N TYR A 610 -6.03 12.08 -51.05
CA TYR A 610 -4.84 11.30 -50.82
C TYR A 610 -4.93 10.49 -49.51
N LYS A 611 -4.82 9.16 -49.55
CA LYS A 611 -4.72 8.34 -48.33
C LYS A 611 -3.25 8.19 -47.94
N LEU A 612 -2.88 8.65 -46.74
CA LEU A 612 -1.52 8.44 -46.22
C LEU A 612 -1.36 6.94 -45.88
N ILE A 613 -0.89 6.17 -46.84
CA ILE A 613 -0.45 4.79 -46.60
C ILE A 613 0.93 4.91 -45.94
N LEU A 614 1.01 4.65 -44.62
CA LEU A 614 2.31 4.26 -44.04
C LEU A 614 2.78 3.06 -44.85
N PRO A 615 3.96 3.09 -45.48
CA PRO A 615 4.27 2.17 -46.58
C PRO A 615 4.05 0.73 -46.13
N LYS A 616 3.12 0.02 -46.78
CA LYS A 616 2.91 -1.44 -46.61
C LYS A 616 4.16 -2.28 -46.97
N ALA A 617 5.27 -1.64 -47.36
CA ALA A 617 6.56 -2.29 -47.62
C ALA A 617 7.70 -1.27 -47.48
N CYS A 618 7.94 -0.74 -46.27
CA CYS A 618 9.20 -0.05 -46.00
C CYS A 618 10.22 -1.11 -45.53
N PRO A 619 11.19 -1.53 -46.36
CA PRO A 619 12.19 -2.53 -45.96
C PRO A 619 13.02 -2.08 -44.74
N VAL A 620 13.12 -0.78 -44.48
CA VAL A 620 13.75 -0.23 -43.26
C VAL A 620 12.86 -0.44 -42.02
N LEU A 621 11.54 -0.41 -42.18
CA LEU A 621 10.60 -0.66 -41.09
C LEU A 621 10.54 -2.15 -40.76
N GLU A 622 10.51 -3.03 -41.76
CA GLU A 622 10.59 -4.48 -41.56
C GLU A 622 11.92 -4.89 -40.92
N ALA A 623 13.05 -4.40 -41.42
CA ALA A 623 14.37 -4.70 -40.83
C ALA A 623 14.53 -4.16 -39.39
N ASN A 624 13.81 -3.10 -39.02
CA ASN A 624 13.80 -2.58 -37.64
C ASN A 624 12.82 -3.35 -36.74
N LEU A 625 11.70 -3.83 -37.28
CA LEU A 625 10.77 -4.71 -36.56
C LEU A 625 11.38 -6.08 -36.31
N GLU A 626 12.15 -6.63 -37.26
CA GLU A 626 12.94 -7.86 -37.07
C GLU A 626 13.99 -7.70 -35.98
N LYS A 627 14.76 -6.59 -35.98
CA LYS A 627 15.70 -6.30 -34.89
C LYS A 627 15.05 -6.18 -33.51
N VAL A 628 13.80 -5.71 -33.44
CA VAL A 628 13.02 -5.63 -32.19
C VAL A 628 12.49 -7.01 -31.76
N ARG A 629 12.16 -7.88 -32.72
CA ARG A 629 11.77 -9.28 -32.47
C ARG A 629 12.95 -10.12 -32.00
N GLU A 630 14.14 -9.92 -32.56
CA GLU A 630 15.37 -10.63 -32.18
C GLU A 630 15.92 -10.20 -30.81
N SER A 631 15.64 -8.98 -30.36
CA SER A 631 16.17 -8.43 -29.11
C SER A 631 15.27 -8.62 -27.88
N ASN A 632 14.09 -9.22 -28.01
CA ASN A 632 13.16 -9.44 -26.89
C ASN A 632 12.48 -10.83 -26.96
N ALA A 633 13.08 -11.81 -26.30
CA ALA A 633 12.57 -13.19 -26.20
C ALA A 633 11.30 -13.36 -25.32
N CYS A 634 10.72 -12.28 -24.78
CA CYS A 634 9.61 -12.35 -23.81
C CYS A 634 8.28 -11.74 -24.27
N LEU A 635 8.05 -11.49 -25.57
CA LEU A 635 6.78 -10.92 -26.02
C LEU A 635 6.15 -11.56 -27.29
N PRO A 636 5.93 -12.88 -27.39
CA PRO A 636 5.28 -13.46 -28.57
C PRO A 636 3.77 -13.14 -28.66
N ALA A 637 3.06 -13.09 -27.53
CA ALA A 637 1.58 -13.13 -27.56
C ALA A 637 0.86 -11.79 -27.85
N MET A 638 1.53 -10.63 -27.76
CA MET A 638 0.90 -9.32 -28.00
C MET A 638 1.13 -8.76 -29.42
N ILE A 639 2.09 -9.30 -30.18
CA ILE A 639 2.49 -8.76 -31.48
C ILE A 639 1.73 -9.43 -32.63
N GLU A 640 1.20 -10.64 -32.46
CA GLU A 640 0.46 -11.36 -33.53
C GLU A 640 -0.83 -10.66 -33.98
N ASN A 641 -1.41 -9.79 -33.15
CA ASN A 641 -2.68 -9.11 -33.44
C ASN A 641 -2.54 -7.70 -34.07
N TRP A 642 -1.33 -7.29 -34.45
CA TRP A 642 -1.11 -5.97 -35.04
C TRP A 642 -1.01 -6.06 -36.57
N THR A 643 -2.15 -6.02 -37.26
CA THR A 643 -2.17 -5.86 -38.72
C THR A 643 -2.06 -4.39 -39.12
N ILE A 644 -1.20 -4.11 -40.11
CA ILE A 644 -0.87 -2.78 -40.66
C ILE A 644 -2.11 -2.01 -41.19
N GLU A 645 -3.24 -2.68 -41.34
CA GLU A 645 -4.46 -2.10 -41.94
C GLU A 645 -5.21 -1.12 -41.04
N LYS A 646 -4.89 -1.01 -39.74
CA LYS A 646 -5.54 -0.07 -38.82
C LYS A 646 -4.86 1.32 -38.67
N LEU A 647 -3.84 1.63 -39.48
CA LEU A 647 -3.14 2.93 -39.47
C LEU A 647 -3.32 3.71 -40.78
N ILE A 648 -4.56 4.00 -41.17
CA ILE A 648 -4.85 4.86 -42.32
C ILE A 648 -5.15 6.29 -41.82
N LEU A 649 -4.24 7.23 -42.08
CA LEU A 649 -4.48 8.66 -41.87
C LEU A 649 -4.93 9.29 -43.19
N THR A 650 -6.13 9.85 -43.24
CA THR A 650 -6.58 10.70 -44.36
C THR A 650 -6.40 12.18 -43.98
N PRO A 651 -6.16 13.09 -44.94
CA PRO A 651 -6.11 14.53 -44.71
C PRO A 651 -7.39 15.07 -44.05
N GLN A 652 -8.55 14.46 -44.33
CA GLN A 652 -9.82 14.76 -43.64
C GLN A 652 -9.80 14.37 -42.15
N ASN A 653 -9.15 13.27 -41.76
CA ASN A 653 -8.99 12.88 -40.34
C ASN A 653 -8.01 13.79 -39.57
N ILE A 654 -7.13 14.49 -40.27
CA ILE A 654 -6.22 15.48 -39.68
C ILE A 654 -6.96 16.81 -39.44
N LEU A 655 -7.95 17.16 -40.28
CA LEU A 655 -8.77 18.37 -40.14
C LEU A 655 -9.95 18.20 -39.17
N ALA A 656 -10.56 17.02 -39.07
CA ALA A 656 -11.63 16.74 -38.10
C ALA A 656 -11.15 16.84 -36.63
N ASN A 657 -9.84 16.76 -36.39
CA ASN A 657 -9.23 16.96 -35.06
C ASN A 657 -8.75 18.40 -34.82
N ALA A 658 -8.88 19.30 -35.81
CA ALA A 658 -8.44 20.69 -35.72
C ALA A 658 -9.60 21.68 -35.50
N ASP A 659 -10.81 21.39 -35.97
CA ASP A 659 -11.90 22.38 -36.00
C ASP A 659 -13.13 22.08 -35.11
N ASP A 660 -13.16 21.02 -34.30
CA ASP A 660 -14.31 20.76 -33.40
C ASP A 660 -13.86 20.47 -31.96
N HIS A 661 -13.83 21.52 -31.14
CA HIS A 661 -13.61 21.42 -29.69
C HIS A 661 -14.91 21.38 -28.88
N THR A 662 -16.05 21.05 -29.52
CA THR A 662 -17.38 21.14 -28.89
C THR A 662 -18.24 19.88 -29.07
N LYS A 663 -17.74 18.69 -28.68
CA LYS A 663 -18.49 17.64 -27.93
C LYS A 663 -17.68 16.32 -27.82
N PRO A 664 -17.97 15.48 -26.80
CA PRO A 664 -17.30 14.19 -26.60
C PRO A 664 -18.08 13.03 -27.25
N ALA A 665 -17.39 12.12 -27.92
CA ALA A 665 -17.88 10.75 -28.18
C ALA A 665 -16.65 9.82 -28.37
N ILE A 666 -16.31 8.99 -27.38
CA ILE A 666 -16.72 7.58 -27.21
C ILE A 666 -15.97 6.62 -28.15
N GLY A 667 -15.18 5.74 -27.53
CA GLY A 667 -15.06 4.33 -27.88
C GLY A 667 -14.24 3.94 -29.11
N LEU A 668 -12.99 3.54 -28.88
CA LEU A 668 -12.47 2.19 -29.18
C LEU A 668 -11.11 1.98 -28.53
#